data_AF-F4Q9C6-F1
#
_entry.id   AF-F4Q9C6-F1
#
_cell.length_a   1.000
_cell.length_b   1.000
_cell.length_c   1.000
_cell.angle_alpha   90.00
_cell.angle_beta   90.00
_cell.angle_gamma   90.00
#
_symmetry.space_group_name_H-M   'P 1'
#
loop_
_entity.id
_entity.type
_entity.pdbx_description
1 polymer ?
#
loop_
_entity_poly.entity_id
_entity_poly.type
_entity_poly.pdbx_seq_one_letter_code
_entity_poly.pdbx_strand_id
1 'polypeptide(L)'
;MSKDINDDRDNKKKKKSESSLPFKGIINSYYLRTKIFNHVNHIHQAIVDSFDGRKHLYLKPILIVKIPQVISLQEFIRINRTDLFIDHFDRVYDTIKHCCKDGDDDGVVKLDHDTVFKDLLDVIVERDDSIALDFMLNRFSFTIQTIMLSTYRHRQTLSIEVYKVLKLYDYLTAPDIDYYSSRYIESLLRCLINSGDTAMFDQFCIDTNCLDAIKSQRISGYESRDIFINIINKLNNNNNNNNYPSNNNNNNNNNNNNNNNNNNNNNNNNNNNNNNNNNNNNNNNNNNSIIIHMAERLLNLGIDLRKLLFVGALECSNNQEILKWIKNSFDSFDQFVDFYHQSNLDIESFASMDTLKLIDYREPKSNLQQGWASSVGNLDYLRYMVNHNDQYLFKMSHLETALDRGHLECANFLIDAVSRYPRRDKTARCGSIHPSIMSLDLVQRLVNHPNIEINNSQLIPSLINRPDILEYILSLDSFSSAYIEPSHLFHNPISAQLLLNRPQFNQPTRYMGFMQQIPKLQKQALELFYLRGHSLELVDEDQMMMVAPRWDGTPVDIEVLQLIIKHESIKSISPWVIMTRYGQYDDHIELLKDAIVAQLDRDEPNLIKDIIIQVFNDACKNGLIKVVECFSHYTGSFVLFGSRGFEIALENNQIQVAKYLGQELVKIFSTTIDTKESKRRVGFSKYNNTKGPIQIVDLPLILSVLNRVEDDQVFEYFWNLFKALTTDSELVSRTIGSPSQNRTNNRHLTIVRLDRMIKHYGQYYNGCERDEYQMKPLTLSYGYQAVVINHIITKYQNDTTVNQFIDIESFDYNEYYKYIIYNLHQCLIPI
;
A
#
# COMPACT_ATOMS: atom_id res chain seq x y z
N MET A 1 17.70 -36.86 -68.04
CA MET A 1 18.82 -36.97 -69.00
C MET A 1 19.32 -35.55 -69.25
N SER A 2 20.28 -35.07 -68.44
CA SER A 2 21.73 -35.01 -68.74
C SER A 2 22.00 -33.97 -69.83
N LYS A 3 22.83 -32.92 -69.68
CA LYS A 3 23.86 -32.57 -68.69
C LYS A 3 24.34 -31.11 -69.00
N ASP A 4 25.16 -30.58 -68.10
CA ASP A 4 26.10 -29.44 -68.22
C ASP A 4 25.50 -28.02 -67.98
N ILE A 5 25.76 -27.28 -66.89
CA ILE A 5 26.97 -26.88 -66.12
C ILE A 5 27.70 -25.64 -66.69
N ASN A 6 27.67 -24.57 -65.86
CA ASN A 6 28.49 -23.33 -65.82
C ASN A 6 28.31 -22.33 -66.99
N ASP A 7 28.31 -21.01 -66.84
CA ASP A 7 28.91 -20.12 -65.84
C ASP A 7 28.25 -18.73 -66.00
N ASP A 8 27.66 -18.14 -64.95
CA ASP A 8 27.23 -16.73 -64.99
C ASP A 8 27.10 -16.15 -63.56
N ARG A 9 28.26 -16.00 -62.91
CA ARG A 9 28.41 -15.21 -61.68
C ARG A 9 29.44 -14.12 -61.93
N ASP A 10 28.98 -12.93 -62.29
CA ASP A 10 29.52 -11.66 -61.77
C ASP A 10 28.81 -10.44 -62.40
N ASN A 11 27.63 -10.08 -61.88
CA ASN A 11 27.14 -8.69 -61.95
C ASN A 11 25.86 -8.43 -61.12
N LYS A 12 25.95 -8.52 -59.79
CA LYS A 12 24.98 -7.83 -58.91
C LYS A 12 25.72 -6.88 -57.96
N LYS A 13 26.14 -5.75 -58.55
CA LYS A 13 26.59 -4.54 -57.85
C LYS A 13 25.52 -4.05 -56.88
N LYS A 14 25.97 -3.86 -55.63
CA LYS A 14 25.38 -3.11 -54.51
C LYS A 14 24.46 -1.94 -54.95
N LYS A 15 23.15 -2.12 -54.81
CA LYS A 15 22.23 -1.03 -54.46
C LYS A 15 22.15 -0.96 -52.93
N LYS A 16 23.11 -0.27 -52.30
CA LYS A 16 22.96 0.16 -50.90
C LYS A 16 21.85 1.22 -50.87
N SER A 17 20.84 1.01 -50.04
CA SER A 17 19.69 1.88 -49.89
C SER A 17 20.10 3.28 -49.39
N GLU A 18 19.85 4.29 -50.23
CA GLU A 18 20.00 5.71 -49.89
C GLU A 18 19.01 6.21 -48.82
N SER A 19 18.08 5.35 -48.36
CA SER A 19 17.11 5.69 -47.30
C SER A 19 17.70 5.82 -45.89
N SER A 20 18.98 5.49 -45.68
CA SER A 20 19.65 5.60 -44.36
C SER A 20 20.42 6.91 -44.14
N LEU A 21 20.59 7.74 -45.17
CA LEU A 21 21.33 9.01 -45.10
C LEU A 21 20.62 10.09 -44.27
N PRO A 22 19.29 10.28 -44.35
CA PRO A 22 18.60 11.31 -43.57
C PRO A 22 18.64 11.02 -42.06
N PHE A 23 18.51 9.75 -41.67
CA PHE A 23 18.52 9.33 -40.27
C PHE A 23 19.91 9.48 -39.64
N LYS A 24 20.98 9.16 -40.39
CA LYS A 24 22.36 9.44 -39.98
C LYS A 24 22.63 10.94 -39.82
N GLY A 25 22.06 11.79 -40.67
CA GLY A 25 22.16 13.24 -40.55
C GLY A 25 21.51 13.77 -39.26
N ILE A 26 20.35 13.23 -38.88
CA ILE A 26 19.65 13.58 -37.64
C ILE A 26 20.44 13.12 -36.40
N ILE A 27 20.99 11.90 -36.41
CA ILE A 27 21.80 11.37 -35.29
C ILE A 27 23.13 12.14 -35.14
N ASN A 28 23.76 12.51 -36.25
CA ASN A 28 25.06 13.19 -36.22
C ASN A 28 24.95 14.67 -35.83
N SER A 29 23.80 15.32 -36.03
CA SER A 29 23.57 16.69 -35.57
C SER A 29 23.59 16.76 -34.05
N TYR A 30 24.63 17.39 -33.49
CA TYR A 30 24.78 17.59 -32.05
C TYR A 30 23.55 18.30 -31.44
N TYR A 31 23.05 19.34 -32.11
CA TYR A 31 21.88 20.10 -31.67
C TYR A 31 20.60 19.25 -31.61
N LEU A 32 20.30 18.51 -32.68
CA LEU A 32 19.11 17.65 -32.72
C LEU A 32 19.21 16.52 -31.71
N ARG A 33 20.39 15.94 -31.56
CA ARG A 33 20.67 14.91 -30.56
C ARG A 33 20.40 15.41 -29.14
N THR A 34 20.90 16.59 -28.77
CA THR A 34 20.66 17.19 -27.45
C THR A 34 19.18 17.50 -27.22
N LYS A 35 18.47 18.06 -28.21
CA LYS A 35 17.03 18.32 -28.12
C LYS A 35 16.20 17.04 -27.98
N ILE A 36 16.49 16.01 -28.77
CA ILE A 36 15.82 14.71 -28.70
C ILE A 36 16.06 14.06 -27.33
N PHE A 37 17.30 14.06 -26.83
CA PHE A 37 17.60 13.48 -25.52
C PHE A 37 16.96 14.26 -24.36
N ASN A 38 16.88 15.59 -24.43
CA ASN A 38 16.16 16.37 -23.42
C ASN A 38 14.66 16.06 -23.43
N HIS A 39 14.03 15.88 -24.60
CA HIS A 39 12.63 15.47 -24.69
C HIS A 39 12.39 14.05 -24.15
N VAL A 40 13.28 13.10 -24.45
CA VAL A 40 13.21 11.74 -23.90
C VAL A 40 13.35 11.74 -22.37
N ASN A 41 14.26 12.56 -21.81
CA ASN A 41 14.37 12.73 -20.36
C ASN A 41 13.09 13.31 -19.74
N HIS A 42 12.48 14.33 -20.36
CA HIS A 42 11.19 14.87 -19.88
C HIS A 42 10.06 13.84 -19.96
N ILE A 43 9.99 13.02 -21.01
CA ILE A 43 9.01 11.94 -21.12
C ILE A 43 9.21 10.89 -20.03
N HIS A 44 10.46 10.47 -19.78
CA HIS A 44 10.76 9.54 -18.68
C HIS A 44 10.38 10.12 -17.32
N GLN A 45 10.70 11.39 -17.06
CA GLN A 45 10.33 12.06 -15.81
C GLN A 45 8.80 12.15 -15.65
N ALA A 46 8.08 12.55 -16.70
CA ALA A 46 6.61 12.60 -16.69
C ALA A 46 5.97 11.22 -16.48
N ILE A 47 6.56 10.15 -17.03
CA ILE A 47 6.12 8.77 -16.78
C ILE A 47 6.33 8.42 -15.30
N VAL A 48 7.51 8.69 -14.74
CA VAL A 48 7.82 8.43 -13.32
C VAL A 48 6.89 9.21 -12.38
N ASP A 49 6.70 10.51 -12.63
CA ASP A 49 5.85 11.40 -11.81
C ASP A 49 4.37 11.01 -11.88
N SER A 50 3.90 10.51 -13.04
CA SER A 50 2.51 10.06 -13.22
C SER A 50 2.15 8.82 -12.39
N PHE A 51 3.16 8.05 -11.93
CA PHE A 51 2.97 6.87 -11.09
C PHE A 51 2.97 7.19 -9.59
N ASP A 52 3.66 8.24 -9.14
CA ASP A 52 3.73 8.62 -7.71
C ASP A 52 2.38 9.17 -7.19
N GLY A 53 1.48 9.60 -8.07
CA GLY A 53 0.16 10.12 -7.73
C GLY A 53 -0.94 9.06 -7.47
N ARG A 54 -0.71 7.77 -7.70
CA ARG A 54 -1.75 6.72 -7.52
C ARG A 54 -1.33 5.69 -6.47
N LYS A 55 -2.16 5.55 -5.43
CA LYS A 55 -2.10 4.52 -4.36
C LYS A 55 -2.33 3.07 -4.86
N HIS A 56 -1.80 2.66 -6.00
CA HIS A 56 -1.83 1.25 -6.43
C HIS A 56 -0.60 0.53 -5.89
N LEU A 57 -0.80 -0.19 -4.79
CA LEU A 57 0.22 -0.79 -3.92
C LEU A 57 1.05 -1.96 -4.48
N TYR A 58 0.97 -2.35 -5.77
CA TYR A 58 1.56 -3.63 -6.20
C TYR A 58 2.32 -3.65 -7.53
N LEU A 59 2.41 -2.54 -8.27
CA LEU A 59 3.23 -2.48 -9.48
C LEU A 59 4.34 -1.45 -9.29
N LYS A 60 5.48 -1.94 -8.78
CA LYS A 60 6.74 -1.18 -8.70
C LYS A 60 7.13 -0.80 -10.14
N PRO A 61 7.19 0.51 -10.50
CA PRO A 61 7.43 0.91 -11.89
C PRO A 61 8.78 0.36 -12.39
N ILE A 62 8.77 -0.21 -13.59
CA ILE A 62 9.99 -0.68 -14.27
C ILE A 62 10.68 0.56 -14.84
N LEU A 63 11.73 1.03 -14.17
CA LEU A 63 12.54 2.15 -14.64
C LEU A 63 13.42 1.66 -15.80
N ILE A 64 13.27 2.24 -16.99
CA ILE A 64 14.15 1.95 -18.14
C ILE A 64 15.44 2.77 -17.96
N VAL A 65 16.40 2.18 -17.25
CA VAL A 65 17.74 2.75 -17.03
C VAL A 65 18.61 2.50 -18.28
N LYS A 66 19.40 3.48 -18.74
CA LYS A 66 20.38 3.23 -19.82
C LYS A 66 21.45 2.26 -19.29
N ILE A 67 21.97 1.36 -20.13
CA ILE A 67 23.00 0.37 -19.71
C ILE A 67 24.17 1.01 -18.92
N PRO A 68 24.76 2.17 -19.31
CA PRO A 68 25.83 2.80 -18.53
C PRO A 68 25.41 3.35 -17.15
N GLN A 69 24.11 3.47 -16.91
CA GLN A 69 23.53 3.91 -15.65
C GLN A 69 23.17 2.73 -14.73
N VAL A 70 23.22 1.49 -15.24
CA VAL A 70 23.08 0.28 -14.43
C VAL A 70 24.41 -0.02 -13.78
N ILE A 71 24.43 0.00 -12.46
CA ILE A 71 25.67 -0.01 -11.66
C ILE A 71 25.74 -1.15 -10.65
N SER A 72 24.74 -2.02 -10.66
CA SER A 72 24.73 -3.19 -9.79
C SER A 72 24.10 -4.38 -10.49
N LEU A 73 24.53 -5.57 -10.10
CA LEU A 73 23.94 -6.82 -10.55
C LEU A 73 22.44 -6.92 -10.23
N GLN A 74 22.01 -6.37 -9.07
CA GLN A 74 20.60 -6.33 -8.67
C GLN A 74 19.74 -5.50 -9.63
N GLU A 75 20.26 -4.39 -10.14
CA GLU A 75 19.52 -3.55 -11.07
C GLU A 75 19.25 -4.26 -12.38
N PHE A 76 20.21 -5.06 -12.91
CA PHE A 76 19.97 -5.88 -14.10
C PHE A 76 18.79 -6.83 -13.92
N ILE A 77 18.68 -7.47 -12.75
CA ILE A 77 17.54 -8.32 -12.40
C ILE A 77 16.25 -7.50 -12.28
N ARG A 78 16.28 -6.35 -11.59
CA ARG A 78 15.09 -5.49 -11.39
C ARG A 78 14.52 -4.93 -12.70
N ILE A 79 15.34 -4.78 -13.74
CA ILE A 79 14.92 -4.33 -15.09
C ILE A 79 14.72 -5.49 -16.08
N ASN A 80 14.69 -6.74 -15.61
CA ASN A 80 14.53 -7.96 -16.41
C ASN A 80 15.57 -8.08 -17.54
N ARG A 81 16.85 -7.78 -17.25
CA ARG A 81 18.00 -7.93 -18.15
C ARG A 81 18.97 -8.99 -17.65
N THR A 82 18.46 -10.21 -17.50
CA THR A 82 19.22 -11.39 -17.07
C THR A 82 20.43 -11.69 -17.96
N ASP A 83 20.34 -11.34 -19.25
CA ASP A 83 21.45 -11.44 -20.21
C ASP A 83 22.65 -10.58 -19.79
N LEU A 84 22.39 -9.33 -19.39
CA LEU A 84 23.44 -8.41 -18.92
C LEU A 84 23.93 -8.78 -17.53
N PHE A 85 23.04 -9.25 -16.66
CA PHE A 85 23.42 -9.81 -15.37
C PHE A 85 24.46 -10.90 -15.56
N ILE A 86 24.19 -11.89 -16.41
CA ILE A 86 25.11 -13.00 -16.71
C ILE A 86 26.45 -12.50 -17.26
N ASP A 87 26.44 -11.60 -18.26
CA ASP A 87 27.68 -11.08 -18.87
C ASP A 87 28.59 -10.33 -17.87
N HIS A 88 28.00 -9.65 -16.88
CA HIS A 88 28.75 -8.86 -15.91
C HIS A 88 29.09 -9.65 -14.63
N PHE A 89 28.28 -10.65 -14.27
CA PHE A 89 28.42 -11.38 -13.03
C PHE A 89 29.78 -12.07 -12.91
N ASP A 90 30.21 -12.79 -13.95
CA ASP A 90 31.50 -13.52 -13.91
C ASP A 90 32.68 -12.57 -13.68
N ARG A 91 32.66 -11.37 -14.29
CA ARG A 91 33.73 -10.36 -14.10
C ARG A 91 33.75 -9.84 -12.66
N VAL A 92 32.59 -9.56 -12.09
CA VAL A 92 32.47 -9.09 -10.71
C VAL A 92 32.87 -10.20 -9.73
N TYR A 93 32.41 -11.42 -9.97
CA TYR A 93 32.72 -12.60 -9.16
C TYR A 93 34.22 -12.90 -9.16
N ASP A 94 34.87 -12.89 -10.32
CA ASP A 94 36.31 -13.10 -10.43
C ASP A 94 37.11 -11.99 -9.74
N THR A 95 36.63 -10.74 -9.81
CA THR A 95 37.24 -9.61 -9.10
C THR A 95 37.17 -9.82 -7.58
N ILE A 96 35.98 -10.14 -7.05
CA ILE A 96 35.79 -10.43 -5.61
C ILE A 96 36.67 -11.61 -5.19
N LYS A 97 36.68 -12.69 -5.97
CA LYS A 97 37.49 -13.87 -5.72
C LYS A 97 38.99 -13.55 -5.72
N HIS A 98 39.44 -12.65 -6.59
CA HIS A 98 40.84 -12.23 -6.63
C HIS A 98 41.19 -11.35 -5.42
N CYS A 99 40.31 -10.45 -4.99
CA CYS A 99 40.47 -9.66 -3.77
C CYS A 99 40.48 -10.51 -2.49
N CYS A 100 39.91 -11.71 -2.53
CA CYS A 100 39.93 -12.68 -1.43
C CYS A 100 41.14 -13.64 -1.46
N LYS A 101 42.07 -13.52 -2.41
CA LYS A 101 43.19 -14.46 -2.59
C LYS A 101 44.55 -13.94 -2.09
N ASP A 102 45.26 -14.89 -1.47
CA ASP A 102 46.70 -15.04 -1.25
C ASP A 102 47.34 -14.26 -0.09
N GLY A 103 47.01 -14.73 1.13
CA GLY A 103 47.97 -14.76 2.23
C GLY A 103 48.09 -16.19 2.75
N ASP A 104 49.14 -16.92 2.36
CA ASP A 104 49.39 -18.30 2.81
C ASP A 104 49.72 -18.42 4.32
N ASP A 105 49.75 -17.31 5.07
CA ASP A 105 50.02 -17.30 6.51
C ASP A 105 48.75 -16.87 7.32
N ASP A 106 48.09 -17.88 7.91
CA ASP A 106 47.26 -17.86 9.14
C ASP A 106 46.12 -16.84 9.34
N GLY A 107 45.67 -16.08 8.33
CA GLY A 107 44.65 -15.02 8.52
C GLY A 107 43.57 -14.83 7.44
N VAL A 108 43.37 -15.78 6.52
CA VAL A 108 42.54 -15.58 5.31
C VAL A 108 41.03 -15.53 5.61
N VAL A 109 40.37 -14.48 5.13
CA VAL A 109 38.89 -14.36 5.09
C VAL A 109 38.38 -15.19 3.91
N LYS A 110 37.81 -16.37 4.19
CA LYS A 110 37.09 -17.16 3.17
C LYS A 110 35.91 -16.32 2.65
N LEU A 111 35.75 -16.22 1.33
CA LEU A 111 34.59 -15.57 0.73
C LEU A 111 33.33 -16.31 1.20
N ASP A 112 32.56 -15.67 2.05
CA ASP A 112 31.28 -16.19 2.53
C ASP A 112 30.17 -15.77 1.55
N HIS A 113 29.84 -16.67 0.61
CA HIS A 113 28.82 -16.43 -0.41
C HIS A 113 27.45 -16.06 0.18
N ASP A 114 27.12 -16.60 1.36
CA ASP A 114 25.86 -16.31 2.04
C ASP A 114 25.77 -14.86 2.47
N THR A 115 26.86 -14.29 2.99
CA THR A 115 26.88 -12.87 3.38
C THR A 115 26.97 -11.97 2.13
N VAL A 116 27.76 -12.37 1.15
CA VAL A 116 28.14 -11.53 0.00
C VAL A 116 27.02 -11.39 -1.03
N PHE A 117 26.33 -12.49 -1.35
CA PHE A 117 25.36 -12.53 -2.45
C PHE A 117 23.90 -12.62 -2.01
N LYS A 118 23.61 -12.59 -0.70
CA LYS A 118 22.24 -12.74 -0.19
C LYS A 118 21.27 -11.71 -0.73
N ASP A 119 21.61 -10.43 -0.82
CA ASP A 119 20.64 -9.46 -1.34
C ASP A 119 20.41 -9.58 -2.83
N LEU A 120 21.43 -10.03 -3.56
CA LEU A 120 21.26 -10.36 -4.97
C LEU A 120 20.32 -11.55 -5.11
N LEU A 121 20.47 -12.58 -4.27
CA LEU A 121 19.55 -13.70 -4.19
C LEU A 121 18.13 -13.27 -3.78
N ASP A 122 17.98 -12.41 -2.77
CA ASP A 122 16.70 -11.79 -2.39
C ASP A 122 16.05 -11.14 -3.63
N VAL A 123 16.80 -10.34 -4.39
CA VAL A 123 16.27 -9.68 -5.60
C VAL A 123 15.93 -10.66 -6.72
N ILE A 124 16.74 -11.70 -6.94
CA ILE A 124 16.46 -12.76 -7.92
C ILE A 124 15.18 -13.49 -7.58
N VAL A 125 14.97 -13.79 -6.29
CA VAL A 125 13.77 -14.45 -5.78
C VAL A 125 12.56 -13.51 -5.80
N GLU A 126 12.72 -12.23 -5.41
CA GLU A 126 11.69 -11.17 -5.51
C GLU A 126 11.19 -11.00 -6.95
N ARG A 127 12.08 -11.19 -7.93
CA ARG A 127 11.79 -11.02 -9.36
C ARG A 127 11.46 -12.32 -10.09
N ASP A 128 11.49 -13.44 -9.36
CA ASP A 128 11.16 -14.75 -9.90
C ASP A 128 12.03 -15.13 -11.12
N ASP A 129 13.30 -14.70 -11.12
CA ASP A 129 14.23 -14.88 -12.23
C ASP A 129 14.97 -16.22 -12.12
N SER A 130 14.32 -17.28 -12.60
CA SER A 130 14.87 -18.64 -12.59
C SER A 130 16.18 -18.79 -13.37
N ILE A 131 16.38 -18.02 -14.43
CA ILE A 131 17.61 -18.08 -15.25
C ILE A 131 18.79 -17.49 -14.47
N ALA A 132 18.59 -16.34 -13.82
CA ALA A 132 19.61 -15.75 -12.96
C ALA A 132 19.95 -16.65 -11.77
N LEU A 133 18.93 -17.28 -11.17
CA LEU A 133 19.11 -18.21 -10.07
C LEU A 133 19.94 -19.42 -10.48
N ASP A 134 19.58 -20.07 -11.60
CA ASP A 134 20.31 -21.23 -12.13
C ASP A 134 21.76 -20.89 -12.47
N PHE A 135 21.96 -19.74 -13.11
CA PHE A 135 23.30 -19.25 -13.42
C PHE A 135 24.14 -19.04 -12.15
N MET A 136 23.55 -18.46 -11.10
CA MET A 136 24.25 -18.20 -9.84
C MET A 136 24.57 -19.51 -9.08
N LEU A 137 23.62 -20.44 -8.98
CA LEU A 137 23.82 -21.71 -8.29
C LEU A 137 24.80 -22.66 -9.01
N ASN A 138 24.97 -22.51 -10.33
CA ASN A 138 26.01 -23.19 -11.09
C ASN A 138 27.45 -22.76 -10.72
N ARG A 139 27.64 -21.63 -10.03
CA ARG A 139 28.96 -21.03 -9.75
C ARG A 139 29.41 -21.23 -8.31
N PHE A 140 28.47 -21.20 -7.38
CA PHE A 140 28.71 -21.48 -5.97
C PHE A 140 27.41 -21.90 -5.29
N SER A 141 27.56 -22.56 -4.14
CA SER A 141 26.44 -22.97 -3.30
C SER A 141 26.19 -21.97 -2.18
N PHE A 142 24.94 -21.62 -1.95
CA PHE A 142 24.49 -21.02 -0.69
C PHE A 142 24.25 -22.09 0.36
N THR A 143 24.21 -21.70 1.63
CA THR A 143 23.55 -22.54 2.64
C THR A 143 22.05 -22.55 2.42
N ILE A 144 21.42 -23.65 2.82
CA ILE A 144 19.95 -23.78 2.79
C ILE A 144 19.27 -22.64 3.57
N GLN A 145 19.87 -22.21 4.70
CA GLN A 145 19.36 -21.11 5.51
C GLN A 145 19.28 -19.79 4.74
N THR A 146 20.27 -19.49 3.89
CA THR A 146 20.25 -18.28 3.06
C THR A 146 19.15 -18.33 2.01
N ILE A 147 18.98 -19.47 1.32
CA ILE A 147 17.88 -19.69 0.36
C ILE A 147 16.51 -19.53 1.06
N MET A 148 16.35 -20.14 2.23
CA MET A 148 15.12 -20.03 3.02
C MET A 148 14.83 -18.59 3.45
N LEU A 149 15.84 -17.85 3.93
CA LEU A 149 15.65 -16.46 4.34
C LEU A 149 15.31 -15.55 3.16
N SER A 150 15.90 -15.81 1.99
CA SER A 150 15.67 -15.02 0.78
C SER A 150 14.26 -15.24 0.24
N THR A 151 13.82 -16.49 0.20
CA THR A 151 12.45 -16.86 -0.18
C THR A 151 11.41 -16.39 0.83
N TYR A 152 11.74 -16.40 2.13
CA TYR A 152 10.84 -15.94 3.20
C TYR A 152 10.56 -14.44 3.17
N ARG A 153 11.55 -13.60 2.87
CA ARG A 153 11.42 -12.13 2.91
C ARG A 153 10.35 -11.60 1.95
N HIS A 154 9.99 -12.37 0.94
CA HIS A 154 9.05 -11.96 -0.09
C HIS A 154 7.72 -12.68 0.09
N ARG A 155 6.63 -11.91 0.24
CA ARG A 155 5.26 -12.45 0.31
C ARG A 155 4.75 -13.04 -1.02
N GLN A 156 5.57 -12.99 -2.07
CA GLN A 156 5.20 -13.48 -3.40
C GLN A 156 5.43 -14.99 -3.49
N THR A 157 4.54 -15.69 -4.17
CA THR A 157 4.70 -17.13 -4.43
C THR A 157 5.76 -17.33 -5.50
N LEU A 158 6.74 -18.20 -5.25
CA LEU A 158 7.75 -18.60 -6.23
C LEU A 158 7.10 -19.16 -7.50
N SER A 159 7.74 -18.94 -8.66
CA SER A 159 7.37 -19.66 -9.89
C SER A 159 7.77 -21.12 -9.82
N ILE A 160 7.11 -21.90 -10.66
CA ILE A 160 7.47 -23.29 -10.90
C ILE A 160 8.88 -23.42 -11.51
N GLU A 161 9.33 -22.43 -12.28
CA GLU A 161 10.69 -22.38 -12.83
C GLU A 161 11.74 -22.20 -11.73
N VAL A 162 11.54 -21.26 -10.79
CA VAL A 162 12.43 -21.10 -9.63
C VAL A 162 12.45 -22.37 -8.77
N TYR A 163 11.29 -23.00 -8.55
CA TYR A 163 11.22 -24.28 -7.85
C TYR A 163 12.06 -25.38 -8.56
N LYS A 164 11.97 -25.49 -9.89
CA LYS A 164 12.75 -26.49 -10.66
C LYS A 164 14.25 -26.28 -10.48
N VAL A 165 14.68 -25.02 -10.45
CA VAL A 165 16.08 -24.67 -10.19
C VAL A 165 16.47 -25.07 -8.77
N LEU A 166 15.71 -24.68 -7.75
CA LEU A 166 15.98 -25.08 -6.36
C LEU A 166 16.03 -26.60 -6.19
N LYS A 167 15.17 -27.33 -6.90
CA LYS A 167 15.19 -28.80 -6.95
C LYS A 167 16.45 -29.36 -7.59
N LEU A 168 16.90 -28.78 -8.70
CA LEU A 168 18.08 -29.23 -9.44
C LEU A 168 19.35 -29.20 -8.57
N TYR A 169 19.46 -28.23 -7.67
CA TYR A 169 20.59 -28.05 -6.75
C TYR A 169 20.34 -28.58 -5.32
N ASP A 170 19.33 -29.43 -5.12
CA ASP A 170 19.02 -30.08 -3.84
C ASP A 170 18.70 -29.12 -2.66
N TYR A 171 18.15 -27.93 -2.95
CA TYR A 171 17.72 -26.95 -1.94
C TYR A 171 16.30 -27.21 -1.39
N LEU A 172 15.75 -28.41 -1.59
CA LEU A 172 14.44 -28.79 -1.07
C LEU A 172 14.52 -29.44 0.31
N THR A 173 15.71 -29.91 0.72
CA THR A 173 15.92 -30.58 2.00
C THR A 173 16.34 -29.56 3.06
N ALA A 174 15.47 -29.31 4.05
CA ALA A 174 15.83 -28.52 5.23
C ALA A 174 16.22 -29.50 6.36
N PRO A 175 17.49 -29.53 6.81
CA PRO A 175 17.95 -30.50 7.80
C PRO A 175 17.36 -30.28 9.20
N ASP A 176 16.99 -29.04 9.53
CA ASP A 176 16.38 -28.68 10.81
C ASP A 176 15.01 -28.01 10.63
N ILE A 177 14.05 -28.42 11.46
CA ILE A 177 12.69 -27.85 11.51
C ILE A 177 12.72 -26.61 12.42
N ASP A 178 12.97 -25.45 11.85
CA ASP A 178 12.77 -24.17 12.53
C ASP A 178 11.58 -23.39 11.92
N TYR A 179 11.31 -22.20 12.47
CA TYR A 179 10.25 -21.33 11.97
C TYR A 179 10.48 -20.90 10.50
N TYR A 180 11.71 -20.67 10.07
CA TYR A 180 12.01 -20.26 8.70
C TYR A 180 11.83 -21.44 7.73
N SER A 181 12.18 -22.66 8.14
CA SER A 181 11.95 -23.89 7.36
C SER A 181 10.49 -24.05 7.00
N SER A 182 9.60 -23.89 7.97
CA SER A 182 8.17 -24.05 7.73
C SER A 182 7.60 -23.08 6.70
N ARG A 183 8.01 -21.81 6.75
CA ARG A 183 7.54 -20.76 5.81
C ARG A 183 8.14 -20.93 4.42
N TYR A 184 9.38 -21.39 4.34
CA TYR A 184 10.00 -21.77 3.08
C TYR A 184 9.26 -22.96 2.44
N ILE A 185 9.03 -24.03 3.21
CA ILE A 185 8.29 -25.21 2.76
C ILE A 185 6.86 -24.82 2.34
N GLU A 186 6.20 -23.96 3.11
CA GLU A 186 4.88 -23.40 2.77
C GLU A 186 4.93 -22.67 1.43
N SER A 187 5.98 -21.88 1.16
CA SER A 187 6.15 -21.14 -0.10
C SER A 187 6.37 -22.07 -1.30
N LEU A 188 7.13 -23.16 -1.12
CA LEU A 188 7.31 -24.20 -2.14
C LEU A 188 6.00 -24.94 -2.41
N LEU A 189 5.27 -25.31 -1.35
CA LEU A 189 3.95 -25.95 -1.47
C LEU A 189 2.96 -25.05 -2.22
N ARG A 190 2.93 -23.76 -1.89
CA ARG A 190 2.13 -22.74 -2.59
C ARG A 190 2.45 -22.69 -4.08
N CYS A 191 3.73 -22.64 -4.43
CA CYS A 191 4.20 -22.66 -5.81
C CYS A 191 3.66 -23.90 -6.56
N LEU A 192 3.80 -25.08 -5.97
CA LEU A 192 3.36 -26.34 -6.60
C LEU A 192 1.85 -26.44 -6.74
N ILE A 193 1.08 -25.99 -5.73
CA ILE A 193 -0.39 -25.93 -5.84
C ILE A 193 -0.76 -24.97 -6.97
N ASN A 194 -0.20 -23.76 -7.00
CA ASN A 194 -0.52 -22.75 -8.02
C ASN A 194 -0.13 -23.17 -9.45
N SER A 195 0.89 -24.02 -9.60
CA SER A 195 1.29 -24.53 -10.91
C SER A 195 0.26 -25.48 -11.51
N GLY A 196 -0.41 -26.28 -10.66
CA GLY A 196 -1.31 -27.36 -11.07
C GLY A 196 -0.60 -28.61 -11.61
N ASP A 197 0.73 -28.69 -11.47
CA ASP A 197 1.53 -29.83 -11.93
C ASP A 197 1.49 -30.97 -10.89
N THR A 198 0.57 -31.92 -11.08
CA THR A 198 0.36 -33.04 -10.16
C THR A 198 1.58 -33.95 -10.05
N ALA A 199 2.36 -34.11 -11.12
CA ALA A 199 3.55 -34.96 -11.10
C ALA A 199 4.66 -34.35 -10.25
N MET A 200 4.92 -33.05 -10.42
CA MET A 200 5.89 -32.34 -9.56
C MET A 200 5.43 -32.27 -8.11
N PHE A 201 4.13 -32.10 -7.88
CA PHE A 201 3.53 -32.11 -6.55
C PHE A 201 3.67 -33.48 -5.87
N ASP A 202 3.34 -34.57 -6.57
CA ASP A 202 3.50 -35.93 -6.05
C ASP A 202 4.96 -36.23 -5.72
N GLN A 203 5.87 -35.80 -6.59
CA GLN A 203 7.29 -35.95 -6.36
C GLN A 203 7.75 -35.13 -5.14
N PHE A 204 7.25 -33.90 -4.94
CA PHE A 204 7.51 -33.12 -3.73
C PHE A 204 7.04 -33.85 -2.46
N CYS A 205 5.85 -34.45 -2.51
CA CYS A 205 5.31 -35.27 -1.42
C CYS A 205 6.14 -36.52 -1.10
N ILE A 206 6.87 -37.07 -2.08
CA ILE A 206 7.76 -38.23 -1.90
C ILE A 206 9.13 -37.79 -1.39
N ASP A 207 9.68 -36.71 -1.95
CA ASP A 207 11.06 -36.28 -1.73
C ASP A 207 11.31 -35.71 -0.32
N THR A 208 10.26 -35.29 0.39
CA THR A 208 10.44 -34.39 1.54
C THR A 208 10.19 -35.04 2.90
N ASN A 209 11.27 -35.18 3.69
CA ASN A 209 11.20 -35.24 5.16
C ASN A 209 10.57 -33.96 5.78
N CYS A 210 10.38 -32.91 4.97
CA CYS A 210 9.83 -31.61 5.35
C CYS A 210 8.34 -31.62 5.69
N LEU A 211 7.59 -32.69 5.37
CA LEU A 211 6.17 -32.79 5.71
C LEU A 211 5.93 -32.83 7.22
N ASP A 212 6.88 -33.35 8.00
CA ASP A 212 6.78 -33.34 9.46
C ASP A 212 6.87 -31.91 10.03
N ALA A 213 7.60 -31.00 9.37
CA ALA A 213 7.60 -29.58 9.69
C ALA A 213 6.22 -28.96 9.46
N ILE A 214 5.57 -29.28 8.34
CA ILE A 214 4.22 -28.78 8.03
C ILE A 214 3.20 -29.34 9.02
N LYS A 215 3.26 -30.62 9.39
CA LYS A 215 2.36 -31.21 10.40
C LYS A 215 2.47 -30.50 11.74
N SER A 216 3.69 -30.14 12.15
CA SER A 216 3.95 -29.48 13.43
C SER A 216 3.41 -28.05 13.48
N GLN A 217 3.25 -27.41 12.32
CA GLN A 217 2.79 -26.03 12.23
C GLN A 217 1.36 -25.95 11.70
N ARG A 218 0.49 -25.29 12.48
CA ARG A 218 -0.80 -24.87 11.95
C ARG A 218 -0.53 -23.86 10.84
N ILE A 219 -0.64 -24.28 9.57
CA ILE A 219 -0.66 -23.38 8.41
C ILE A 219 -1.62 -22.24 8.75
N SER A 220 -1.10 -21.04 8.97
CA SER A 220 -1.88 -19.94 9.54
C SER A 220 -2.98 -19.56 8.56
N GLY A 221 -4.24 -19.70 8.98
CA GLY A 221 -5.39 -19.80 8.06
C GLY A 221 -5.69 -18.60 7.16
N TYR A 222 -5.16 -17.41 7.45
CA TYR A 222 -5.47 -16.21 6.66
C TYR A 222 -4.66 -16.12 5.36
N GLU A 223 -3.34 -16.33 5.40
CA GLU A 223 -2.49 -16.17 4.20
C GLU A 223 -2.63 -17.35 3.22
N SER A 224 -3.19 -18.48 3.67
CA SER A 224 -3.32 -19.69 2.85
C SER A 224 -4.67 -19.81 2.14
N ARG A 225 -5.61 -18.92 2.48
CA ARG A 225 -6.92 -18.80 1.81
C ARG A 225 -6.76 -18.49 0.32
N ASP A 226 -5.84 -17.58 0.00
CA ASP A 226 -5.62 -17.10 -1.38
C ASP A 226 -5.07 -18.18 -2.33
N ILE A 227 -4.40 -19.20 -1.80
CA ILE A 227 -3.75 -20.25 -2.60
C ILE A 227 -4.79 -21.01 -3.42
N PHE A 228 -5.82 -21.53 -2.74
CA PHE A 228 -6.85 -22.32 -3.40
C PHE A 228 -7.77 -21.45 -4.26
N ILE A 229 -8.04 -20.21 -3.84
CA ILE A 229 -8.82 -19.26 -4.65
C ILE A 229 -8.15 -19.01 -5.99
N ASN A 230 -6.83 -18.79 -5.99
CA ASN A 230 -6.08 -18.52 -7.21
C ASN A 230 -6.09 -19.72 -8.18
N ILE A 231 -5.84 -20.94 -7.68
CA ILE A 231 -5.88 -22.12 -8.54
C ILE A 231 -7.31 -22.41 -9.04
N ILE A 232 -8.33 -22.31 -8.19
CA ILE A 232 -9.73 -22.51 -8.57
C ILE A 232 -10.11 -21.51 -9.68
N ASN A 233 -9.79 -20.23 -9.51
CA ASN A 233 -10.07 -19.21 -10.51
C ASN A 233 -9.30 -19.43 -11.82
N LYS A 234 -8.01 -19.79 -11.75
CA LYS A 234 -7.19 -20.13 -12.93
C LYS A 234 -7.81 -21.28 -13.72
N LEU A 235 -8.24 -22.33 -13.02
CA LEU A 235 -8.87 -23.49 -13.60
C LEU A 235 -10.26 -23.21 -14.18
N ASN A 236 -11.07 -22.38 -13.51
CA ASN A 236 -12.37 -21.95 -14.01
C ASN A 236 -12.24 -21.06 -15.26
N ASN A 237 -11.24 -20.16 -15.30
CA ASN A 237 -11.00 -19.28 -16.44
C ASN A 237 -10.50 -20.02 -17.68
N ASN A 238 -9.65 -21.05 -17.51
CA ASN A 238 -9.17 -21.87 -18.61
C ASN A 238 -10.30 -22.58 -19.38
N ASN A 239 -11.42 -22.86 -18.71
CA ASN A 239 -12.57 -23.51 -19.34
C ASN A 239 -13.39 -22.55 -20.22
N ASN A 240 -13.37 -21.24 -19.93
CA ASN A 240 -14.09 -20.24 -20.73
C ASN A 240 -13.36 -19.86 -22.02
N ASN A 241 -12.03 -19.87 -22.04
CA ASN A 241 -11.25 -19.46 -23.22
C ASN A 241 -11.25 -20.48 -24.38
N ASN A 242 -11.60 -21.74 -24.13
CA ASN A 242 -11.70 -22.77 -25.18
C ASN A 242 -12.99 -22.72 -26.01
N ASN A 243 -13.89 -21.76 -25.73
CA ASN A 243 -15.14 -21.58 -26.46
C ASN A 243 -15.12 -20.45 -27.49
N TYR A 244 -13.96 -19.86 -27.82
CA TYR A 244 -13.89 -19.04 -29.04
C TYR A 244 -14.10 -19.97 -30.24
N PRO A 245 -15.15 -19.76 -31.07
CA PRO A 245 -15.33 -20.55 -32.27
C PRO A 245 -14.09 -20.31 -33.14
N SER A 246 -13.25 -21.34 -33.25
CA SER A 246 -12.24 -21.44 -34.29
C SER A 246 -12.97 -21.25 -35.62
N ASN A 247 -12.91 -20.02 -36.12
CA ASN A 247 -13.48 -19.66 -37.40
C ASN A 247 -12.57 -20.29 -38.45
N ASN A 248 -12.90 -21.54 -38.76
CA ASN A 248 -12.17 -22.41 -39.65
C ASN A 248 -12.33 -21.85 -41.08
N ASN A 249 -11.51 -20.86 -41.41
CA ASN A 249 -11.43 -20.26 -42.73
C ASN A 249 -10.72 -21.24 -43.67
N ASN A 250 -11.50 -22.19 -44.17
CA ASN A 250 -11.09 -23.21 -45.10
C ASN A 250 -10.84 -22.56 -46.47
N ASN A 251 -9.57 -22.23 -46.75
CA ASN A 251 -9.15 -21.65 -48.02
C ASN A 251 -9.10 -22.76 -49.08
N ASN A 252 -10.12 -22.79 -49.93
CA ASN A 252 -10.35 -23.77 -50.98
C ASN A 252 -9.61 -23.35 -52.26
N ASN A 253 -8.84 -24.25 -52.88
CA ASN A 253 -8.29 -24.04 -54.24
C ASN A 253 -8.24 -25.35 -55.05
N ASN A 254 -9.18 -25.44 -56.02
CA ASN A 254 -9.21 -26.21 -57.30
C ASN A 254 -9.01 -27.75 -57.31
N ASN A 255 -9.75 -28.57 -58.07
CA ASN A 255 -10.37 -28.35 -59.38
C ASN A 255 -11.42 -29.44 -59.78
N ASN A 256 -12.46 -29.04 -60.54
CA ASN A 256 -13.25 -29.76 -61.59
C ASN A 256 -14.08 -31.03 -61.24
N ASN A 257 -15.31 -31.30 -61.76
CA ASN A 257 -16.08 -30.80 -62.91
C ASN A 257 -17.57 -31.29 -62.88
N ASN A 258 -18.51 -30.48 -63.41
CA ASN A 258 -19.83 -30.82 -64.03
C ASN A 258 -20.96 -31.47 -63.18
N ASN A 259 -22.27 -31.16 -63.28
CA ASN A 259 -23.10 -30.44 -64.27
C ASN A 259 -24.52 -30.15 -63.67
N ASN A 260 -25.17 -29.02 -64.04
CA ASN A 260 -26.63 -28.71 -64.20
C ASN A 260 -27.68 -29.23 -63.17
N ASN A 261 -28.77 -28.54 -62.73
CA ASN A 261 -29.58 -27.48 -63.32
C ASN A 261 -30.66 -26.96 -62.31
N ASN A 262 -31.13 -25.71 -62.49
CA ASN A 262 -32.46 -25.11 -62.21
C ASN A 262 -33.13 -25.03 -60.79
N ASN A 263 -33.13 -23.79 -60.28
CA ASN A 263 -34.25 -22.84 -60.12
C ASN A 263 -35.47 -23.09 -59.18
N ASN A 264 -35.62 -22.12 -58.26
CA ASN A 264 -36.84 -21.42 -57.78
C ASN A 264 -37.75 -21.98 -56.65
N ASN A 265 -37.64 -21.30 -55.50
CA ASN A 265 -38.66 -20.69 -54.63
C ASN A 265 -39.85 -21.47 -53.99
N ASN A 266 -39.84 -21.42 -52.65
CA ASN A 266 -40.92 -21.10 -51.70
C ASN A 266 -41.77 -22.21 -50.99
N ASN A 267 -41.60 -22.24 -49.67
CA ASN A 267 -42.53 -22.52 -48.54
C ASN A 267 -43.41 -23.81 -48.50
N ASN A 268 -43.16 -24.73 -47.57
CA ASN A 268 -43.75 -24.77 -46.20
C ASN A 268 -43.67 -26.20 -45.56
N ASN A 269 -43.35 -26.25 -44.26
CA ASN A 269 -43.54 -27.28 -43.22
C ASN A 269 -43.70 -28.79 -43.58
N ASN A 270 -42.78 -29.66 -43.12
CA ASN A 270 -42.97 -30.49 -41.90
C ASN A 270 -41.73 -31.36 -41.56
N ASN A 271 -41.33 -31.30 -40.29
CA ASN A 271 -40.62 -32.27 -39.43
C ASN A 271 -39.87 -33.49 -40.05
N ASN A 272 -38.53 -33.52 -39.98
CA ASN A 272 -37.80 -34.73 -39.60
C ASN A 272 -36.40 -34.47 -39.01
N ASN A 273 -36.26 -34.98 -37.79
CA ASN A 273 -35.09 -35.38 -37.01
C ASN A 273 -33.77 -35.62 -37.79
N ASN A 274 -32.70 -34.90 -37.46
CA ASN A 274 -31.37 -35.53 -37.39
C ASN A 274 -30.55 -34.94 -36.23
N ASN A 275 -30.45 -35.76 -35.20
CA ASN A 275 -29.74 -35.56 -33.95
C ASN A 275 -28.24 -35.73 -34.21
N ASN A 276 -27.48 -34.63 -34.14
CA ASN A 276 -26.03 -34.73 -33.89
C ASN A 276 -25.68 -33.80 -32.72
N ASN A 277 -26.16 -34.18 -31.55
CA ASN A 277 -25.83 -33.55 -30.28
C ASN A 277 -24.39 -33.97 -29.91
N ASN A 278 -23.41 -33.20 -30.38
CA ASN A 278 -22.01 -33.46 -30.06
C ASN A 278 -21.75 -33.06 -28.60
N ASN A 279 -21.48 -34.08 -27.80
CA ASN A 279 -21.35 -34.06 -26.36
C ASN A 279 -20.06 -33.33 -25.94
N ASN A 280 -20.09 -32.00 -25.80
CA ASN A 280 -18.90 -31.21 -25.43
C ASN A 280 -18.91 -30.69 -23.98
N ASN A 281 -19.69 -31.31 -23.09
CA ASN A 281 -19.81 -30.87 -21.69
C ASN A 281 -18.85 -31.56 -20.70
N ASN A 282 -17.82 -32.28 -21.19
CA ASN A 282 -17.01 -33.17 -20.34
C ASN A 282 -15.64 -32.60 -19.92
N ASN A 283 -15.28 -31.36 -20.30
CA ASN A 283 -13.95 -30.82 -20.02
C ASN A 283 -13.81 -30.14 -18.63
N ASN A 284 -14.93 -29.78 -17.98
CA ASN A 284 -14.89 -29.17 -16.63
C ASN A 284 -14.44 -30.15 -15.54
N ASN A 285 -14.68 -31.46 -15.72
CA ASN A 285 -14.35 -32.48 -14.72
C ASN A 285 -12.84 -32.67 -14.51
N ASN A 286 -12.02 -32.33 -15.52
CA ASN A 286 -10.57 -32.58 -15.46
C ASN A 286 -9.81 -31.53 -14.64
N ASN A 287 -10.42 -30.39 -14.32
CA ASN A 287 -9.74 -29.33 -13.58
C ASN A 287 -9.90 -29.51 -12.07
N ASN A 288 -11.12 -29.82 -11.60
CA ASN A 288 -11.35 -30.08 -10.17
C ASN A 288 -10.60 -31.34 -9.68
N SER A 289 -10.35 -32.31 -10.56
CA SER A 289 -9.57 -33.51 -10.23
C SER A 289 -8.12 -33.18 -9.83
N ILE A 290 -7.51 -32.14 -10.40
CA ILE A 290 -6.14 -31.70 -10.02
C ILE A 290 -6.12 -31.24 -8.56
N ILE A 291 -7.07 -30.37 -8.18
CA ILE A 291 -7.16 -29.85 -6.81
C ILE A 291 -7.51 -30.96 -5.83
N ILE A 292 -8.48 -31.81 -6.18
CA ILE A 292 -8.90 -32.95 -5.36
C ILE A 292 -7.73 -33.90 -5.16
N HIS A 293 -6.98 -34.23 -6.21
CA HIS A 293 -5.78 -35.07 -6.13
C HIS A 293 -4.76 -34.48 -5.15
N MET A 294 -4.41 -33.20 -5.30
CA MET A 294 -3.45 -32.55 -4.40
C MET A 294 -3.94 -32.56 -2.94
N ALA A 295 -5.22 -32.31 -2.71
CA ALA A 295 -5.82 -32.33 -1.38
C ALA A 295 -5.86 -33.74 -0.77
N GLU A 296 -6.23 -34.77 -1.53
CA GLU A 296 -6.21 -36.18 -1.13
C GLU A 296 -4.80 -36.62 -0.76
N ARG A 297 -3.80 -36.26 -1.57
CA ARG A 297 -2.40 -36.60 -1.32
C ARG A 297 -1.89 -35.98 -0.02
N LEU A 298 -2.19 -34.71 0.25
CA LEU A 298 -1.83 -34.07 1.52
C LEU A 298 -2.59 -34.64 2.71
N LEU A 299 -3.88 -34.96 2.54
CA LEU A 299 -4.68 -35.58 3.58
C LEU A 299 -4.13 -36.95 3.98
N ASN A 300 -3.71 -37.76 3.00
CA ASN A 300 -3.05 -39.06 3.22
C ASN A 300 -1.69 -38.91 3.94
N LEU A 301 -1.06 -37.75 3.84
CA LEU A 301 0.16 -37.40 4.57
C LEU A 301 -0.13 -36.76 5.95
N GLY A 302 -1.39 -36.71 6.38
CA GLY A 302 -1.80 -36.14 7.67
C GLY A 302 -1.91 -34.61 7.68
N ILE A 303 -1.94 -33.95 6.52
CA ILE A 303 -2.11 -32.51 6.38
C ILE A 303 -3.52 -32.23 5.86
N ASP A 304 -4.41 -31.81 6.75
CA ASP A 304 -5.80 -31.54 6.41
C ASP A 304 -6.00 -30.11 5.88
N LEU A 305 -6.01 -29.96 4.56
CA LEU A 305 -6.31 -28.68 3.89
C LEU A 305 -7.79 -28.51 3.54
N ARG A 306 -8.67 -29.44 3.93
CA ARG A 306 -10.08 -29.39 3.55
C ARG A 306 -10.73 -28.09 3.97
N LYS A 307 -10.38 -27.52 5.13
CA LYS A 307 -10.93 -26.24 5.60
C LYS A 307 -10.61 -25.09 4.65
N LEU A 308 -9.36 -24.97 4.23
CA LEU A 308 -8.91 -23.92 3.32
C LEU A 308 -9.55 -24.09 1.94
N LEU A 309 -9.58 -25.33 1.45
CA LEU A 309 -10.21 -25.66 0.18
C LEU A 309 -11.72 -25.42 0.20
N PHE A 310 -12.39 -25.72 1.32
CA PHE A 310 -13.81 -25.46 1.52
C PHE A 310 -14.11 -23.97 1.39
N VAL A 311 -13.38 -23.12 2.12
CA VAL A 311 -13.55 -21.65 2.06
C VAL A 311 -13.27 -21.12 0.65
N GLY A 312 -12.16 -21.55 0.02
CA GLY A 312 -11.85 -21.13 -1.36
C GLY A 312 -12.91 -21.57 -2.37
N ALA A 313 -13.49 -22.76 -2.20
CA ALA A 313 -14.58 -23.26 -3.04
C ALA A 313 -15.92 -22.55 -2.78
N LEU A 314 -16.16 -22.02 -1.59
CA LEU A 314 -17.34 -21.18 -1.29
C LEU A 314 -17.25 -19.82 -1.98
N GLU A 315 -16.08 -19.18 -1.96
CA GLU A 315 -15.86 -17.85 -2.57
C GLU A 315 -15.91 -17.87 -4.09
N CYS A 316 -15.46 -18.97 -4.68
CA CYS A 316 -15.42 -19.11 -6.12
C CYS A 316 -16.76 -19.72 -6.60
N SER A 317 -17.35 -19.17 -7.66
CA SER A 317 -18.54 -19.77 -8.28
C SER A 317 -18.22 -21.12 -8.95
N ASN A 318 -19.21 -22.02 -9.05
CA ASN A 318 -19.17 -23.30 -9.79
C ASN A 318 -18.25 -24.42 -9.24
N ASN A 319 -17.99 -24.47 -7.93
CA ASN A 319 -17.10 -25.48 -7.32
C ASN A 319 -17.83 -26.60 -6.56
N GLN A 320 -19.02 -26.99 -7.04
CA GLN A 320 -19.86 -27.99 -6.37
C GLN A 320 -19.16 -29.36 -6.26
N GLU A 321 -18.35 -29.77 -7.24
CA GLU A 321 -17.62 -31.04 -7.17
C GLU A 321 -16.54 -31.05 -6.08
N ILE A 322 -15.87 -29.91 -5.85
CA ILE A 322 -14.90 -29.77 -4.74
C ILE A 322 -15.64 -29.88 -3.41
N LEU A 323 -16.74 -29.15 -3.24
CA LEU A 323 -17.55 -29.17 -2.01
C LEU A 323 -18.15 -30.57 -1.75
N LYS A 324 -18.58 -31.26 -2.80
CA LYS A 324 -19.09 -32.64 -2.74
C LYS A 324 -18.00 -33.63 -2.34
N TRP A 325 -16.79 -33.49 -2.90
CA TRP A 325 -15.64 -34.29 -2.49
C TRP A 325 -15.31 -34.05 -1.02
N ILE A 326 -15.25 -32.79 -0.56
CA ILE A 326 -15.01 -32.47 0.86
C ILE A 326 -16.05 -33.12 1.74
N LYS A 327 -17.35 -32.99 1.41
CA LYS A 327 -18.45 -33.64 2.16
C LYS A 327 -18.26 -35.15 2.25
N ASN A 328 -17.91 -35.80 1.14
CA ASN A 328 -17.74 -37.26 1.06
C ASN A 328 -16.43 -37.76 1.69
N SER A 329 -15.47 -36.88 1.98
CA SER A 329 -14.20 -37.23 2.61
C SER A 329 -14.28 -37.46 4.12
N PHE A 330 -15.45 -37.29 4.73
CA PHE A 330 -15.69 -37.55 6.16
C PHE A 330 -16.41 -38.88 6.35
N ASP A 331 -16.05 -39.63 7.40
CA ASP A 331 -16.63 -40.95 7.69
C ASP A 331 -18.11 -40.86 8.09
N SER A 332 -18.53 -39.72 8.62
CA SER A 332 -19.91 -39.47 9.01
C SER A 332 -20.33 -38.04 8.71
N PHE A 333 -21.63 -37.87 8.52
CA PHE A 333 -22.20 -36.55 8.30
C PHE A 333 -21.98 -35.62 9.49
N ASP A 334 -22.05 -36.12 10.73
CA ASP A 334 -21.86 -35.29 11.93
C ASP A 334 -20.42 -34.73 12.03
N GLN A 335 -19.40 -35.50 11.63
CA GLN A 335 -18.03 -34.97 11.53
C GLN A 335 -17.91 -33.84 10.49
N PHE A 336 -18.60 -33.98 9.36
CA PHE A 336 -18.65 -32.92 8.35
C PHE A 336 -19.38 -31.67 8.87
N VAL A 337 -20.46 -31.85 9.64
CA VAL A 337 -21.18 -30.75 10.32
C VAL A 337 -20.26 -29.98 11.26
N ASP A 338 -19.58 -30.69 12.16
CA ASP A 338 -18.63 -30.07 13.10
C ASP A 338 -17.48 -29.37 12.37
N PHE A 339 -17.06 -29.91 11.22
CA PHE A 339 -16.04 -29.29 10.37
C PHE A 339 -16.52 -27.96 9.77
N TYR A 340 -17.67 -27.93 9.08
CA TYR A 340 -18.09 -26.71 8.39
C TYR A 340 -18.62 -25.64 9.36
N HIS A 341 -19.06 -26.00 10.57
CA HIS A 341 -19.38 -25.04 11.63
C HIS A 341 -18.19 -24.16 12.01
N GLN A 342 -16.96 -24.64 11.84
CA GLN A 342 -15.74 -23.84 12.04
C GLN A 342 -15.49 -22.80 10.94
N SER A 343 -16.28 -22.84 9.87
CA SER A 343 -16.25 -21.92 8.72
C SER A 343 -17.61 -21.27 8.50
N ASN A 344 -18.44 -21.16 9.55
CA ASN A 344 -19.80 -20.65 9.43
C ASN A 344 -19.86 -19.22 8.87
N LEU A 345 -18.89 -18.38 9.22
CA LEU A 345 -18.79 -17.01 8.69
C LEU A 345 -18.55 -16.99 7.18
N ASP A 346 -17.73 -17.90 6.66
CA ASP A 346 -17.49 -18.02 5.22
C ASP A 346 -18.73 -18.58 4.49
N ILE A 347 -19.45 -19.51 5.11
CA ILE A 347 -20.74 -20.00 4.58
C ILE A 347 -21.76 -18.87 4.49
N GLU A 348 -21.93 -18.11 5.58
CA GLU A 348 -22.81 -16.93 5.60
C GLU A 348 -22.39 -15.90 4.55
N SER A 349 -21.09 -15.78 4.28
CA SER A 349 -20.56 -14.80 3.33
C SER A 349 -20.79 -15.18 1.87
N PHE A 350 -20.56 -16.45 1.51
CA PHE A 350 -20.38 -16.83 0.11
C PHE A 350 -21.26 -17.99 -0.36
N ALA A 351 -21.89 -18.76 0.55
CA ALA A 351 -22.62 -19.95 0.13
C ALA A 351 -23.89 -19.57 -0.66
N SER A 352 -24.00 -20.12 -1.87
CA SER A 352 -25.22 -20.06 -2.68
C SER A 352 -26.28 -21.03 -2.18
N MET A 353 -27.51 -20.88 -2.68
CA MET A 353 -28.62 -21.78 -2.36
C MET A 353 -28.30 -23.24 -2.70
N ASP A 354 -27.67 -23.48 -3.84
CA ASP A 354 -27.32 -24.84 -4.28
C ASP A 354 -26.18 -25.43 -3.43
N THR A 355 -25.22 -24.60 -3.03
CA THR A 355 -24.18 -25.01 -2.09
C THR A 355 -24.77 -25.42 -0.74
N LEU A 356 -25.68 -24.63 -0.18
CA LEU A 356 -26.32 -24.92 1.11
C LEU A 356 -27.13 -26.22 1.08
N LYS A 357 -27.81 -26.49 -0.04
CA LYS A 357 -28.47 -27.78 -0.27
C LYS A 357 -27.45 -28.92 -0.44
N LEU A 358 -26.38 -28.71 -1.21
CA LEU A 358 -25.37 -29.73 -1.44
C LEU A 358 -24.74 -30.20 -0.12
N ILE A 359 -24.42 -29.27 0.77
CA ILE A 359 -23.78 -29.58 2.07
C ILE A 359 -24.79 -29.98 3.16
N ASP A 360 -26.09 -30.03 2.85
CA ASP A 360 -27.18 -30.27 3.80
C ASP A 360 -27.02 -29.40 5.07
N TYR A 361 -26.82 -28.09 4.87
CA TYR A 361 -26.41 -27.17 5.93
C TYR A 361 -27.37 -27.19 7.14
N ARG A 362 -26.79 -27.28 8.34
CA ARG A 362 -27.49 -27.20 9.63
C ARG A 362 -26.95 -26.02 10.43
N GLU A 363 -27.85 -25.22 10.99
CA GLU A 363 -27.52 -24.09 11.86
C GLU A 363 -26.63 -24.57 13.04
N PRO A 364 -25.49 -23.89 13.33
CA PRO A 364 -24.70 -24.23 14.50
C PRO A 364 -25.50 -24.05 15.79
N LYS A 365 -25.31 -24.97 16.76
CA LYS A 365 -26.00 -24.92 18.05
C LYS A 365 -25.53 -23.76 18.94
N SER A 366 -24.32 -23.24 18.68
CA SER A 366 -23.79 -22.12 19.43
C SER A 366 -24.59 -20.86 19.07
N ASN A 367 -24.99 -20.10 20.10
CA ASN A 367 -25.59 -18.78 19.93
C ASN A 367 -24.54 -17.74 19.49
N LEU A 368 -23.65 -18.07 18.54
CA LEU A 368 -22.75 -17.07 17.96
C LEU A 368 -23.59 -16.22 17.00
N GLN A 369 -24.23 -15.25 17.61
CA GLN A 369 -25.19 -14.31 17.05
C GLN A 369 -24.48 -13.32 16.11
N GLN A 370 -24.23 -13.70 14.86
CA GLN A 370 -23.66 -12.79 13.88
C GLN A 370 -24.62 -12.66 12.70
N GLY A 371 -25.15 -11.46 12.47
CA GLY A 371 -25.94 -11.14 11.27
C GLY A 371 -25.05 -11.01 10.04
N TRP A 372 -24.08 -11.91 9.86
CA TRP A 372 -22.96 -11.72 8.93
C TRP A 372 -23.42 -11.83 7.48
N ALA A 373 -24.32 -12.78 7.17
CA ALA A 373 -24.94 -12.88 5.84
C ALA A 373 -25.63 -11.58 5.40
N SER A 374 -26.31 -10.88 6.33
CA SER A 374 -26.89 -9.56 6.06
C SER A 374 -25.84 -8.47 5.88
N SER A 375 -24.69 -8.58 6.55
CA SER A 375 -23.63 -7.56 6.49
C SER A 375 -22.84 -7.58 5.18
N VAL A 376 -22.76 -8.76 4.55
CA VAL A 376 -22.08 -8.99 3.27
C VAL A 376 -23.04 -9.10 2.08
N GLY A 377 -24.35 -9.08 2.32
CA GLY A 377 -25.37 -9.09 1.27
C GLY A 377 -25.65 -10.46 0.66
N ASN A 378 -25.43 -11.56 1.39
CA ASN A 378 -25.68 -12.91 0.89
C ASN A 378 -27.18 -13.27 0.96
N LEU A 379 -27.93 -12.87 -0.07
CA LEU A 379 -29.36 -13.11 -0.19
C LEU A 379 -29.73 -14.61 -0.24
N ASP A 380 -28.90 -15.44 -0.86
CA ASP A 380 -29.15 -16.86 -1.00
C ASP A 380 -29.12 -17.58 0.36
N TYR A 381 -28.14 -17.26 1.20
CA TYR A 381 -28.08 -17.77 2.56
C TYR A 381 -29.29 -17.34 3.39
N LEU A 382 -29.68 -16.06 3.32
CA LEU A 382 -30.86 -15.57 4.03
C LEU A 382 -32.14 -16.30 3.57
N ARG A 383 -32.33 -16.49 2.26
CA ARG A 383 -33.46 -17.25 1.71
C ARG A 383 -33.47 -18.68 2.21
N TYR A 384 -32.32 -19.34 2.21
CA TYR A 384 -32.20 -20.71 2.70
C TYR A 384 -32.61 -20.77 4.17
N MET A 385 -32.00 -19.94 5.03
CA MET A 385 -32.24 -19.99 6.47
C MET A 385 -33.68 -19.66 6.85
N VAL A 386 -34.27 -18.63 6.25
CA VAL A 386 -35.66 -18.23 6.54
C VAL A 386 -36.65 -19.33 6.14
N ASN A 387 -36.41 -20.02 5.03
CA ASN A 387 -37.27 -21.14 4.60
C ASN A 387 -37.15 -22.37 5.51
N HIS A 388 -35.99 -22.60 6.14
CA HIS A 388 -35.77 -23.75 7.03
C HIS A 388 -36.13 -23.45 8.49
N ASN A 389 -35.95 -22.21 8.93
CA ASN A 389 -36.18 -21.76 10.30
C ASN A 389 -36.67 -20.31 10.29
N ASP A 390 -37.98 -20.10 10.27
CA ASP A 390 -38.59 -18.76 10.30
C ASP A 390 -38.16 -17.94 11.52
N GLN A 391 -37.77 -18.59 12.63
CA GLN A 391 -37.22 -17.91 13.81
C GLN A 391 -35.96 -17.13 13.51
N TYR A 392 -35.18 -17.56 12.51
CA TYR A 392 -33.92 -16.95 12.12
C TYR A 392 -34.10 -15.45 11.80
N LEU A 393 -35.23 -15.06 11.19
CA LEU A 393 -35.61 -13.67 10.93
C LEU A 393 -35.53 -12.76 12.15
N PHE A 394 -35.88 -13.30 13.33
CA PHE A 394 -36.05 -12.54 14.56
C PHE A 394 -34.98 -12.84 15.62
N LYS A 395 -34.06 -13.79 15.35
CA LYS A 395 -32.95 -14.07 16.27
C LYS A 395 -31.91 -12.94 16.23
N MET A 396 -31.76 -12.25 15.09
CA MET A 396 -30.79 -11.17 14.87
C MET A 396 -31.44 -9.93 14.27
N SER A 397 -30.71 -8.82 14.32
CA SER A 397 -31.00 -7.58 13.60
C SER A 397 -30.67 -7.68 12.09
N HIS A 398 -31.03 -8.79 11.42
CA HIS A 398 -30.70 -9.02 10.00
C HIS A 398 -31.18 -7.90 9.09
N LEU A 399 -32.39 -7.38 9.34
CA LEU A 399 -32.96 -6.27 8.59
C LEU A 399 -32.16 -5.00 8.80
N GLU A 400 -31.92 -4.61 10.05
CA GLU A 400 -31.09 -3.45 10.43
C GLU A 400 -29.69 -3.53 9.82
N THR A 401 -29.00 -4.69 9.92
CA THR A 401 -27.66 -4.87 9.36
C THR A 401 -27.66 -4.76 7.83
N ALA A 402 -28.65 -5.33 7.14
CA ALA A 402 -28.76 -5.20 5.69
C ALA A 402 -29.03 -3.76 5.25
N LEU A 403 -29.86 -3.04 6.01
CA LEU A 403 -30.15 -1.63 5.78
C LEU A 403 -28.90 -0.76 5.99
N ASP A 404 -28.20 -0.92 7.11
CA ASP A 404 -27.01 -0.16 7.48
C ASP A 404 -25.82 -0.39 6.53
N ARG A 405 -25.71 -1.61 5.97
CA ARG A 405 -24.66 -1.98 5.01
C ARG A 405 -25.02 -1.72 3.54
N GLY A 406 -26.24 -1.26 3.25
CA GLY A 406 -26.64 -0.88 1.90
C GLY A 406 -26.97 -2.06 0.98
N HIS A 407 -27.46 -3.17 1.53
CA HIS A 407 -27.84 -4.37 0.77
C HIS A 407 -29.35 -4.40 0.48
N LEU A 408 -29.79 -3.61 -0.51
CA LEU A 408 -31.20 -3.40 -0.83
C LEU A 408 -31.99 -4.69 -1.09
N GLU A 409 -31.40 -5.65 -1.83
CA GLU A 409 -32.08 -6.92 -2.14
C GLU A 409 -32.33 -7.77 -0.90
N CYS A 410 -31.36 -7.83 0.01
CA CYS A 410 -31.50 -8.49 1.31
C CYS A 410 -32.56 -7.79 2.17
N ALA A 411 -32.53 -6.46 2.25
CA ALA A 411 -33.52 -5.69 3.00
C ALA A 411 -34.94 -5.93 2.47
N ASN A 412 -35.15 -5.86 1.15
CA ASN A 412 -36.44 -6.14 0.52
C ASN A 412 -36.94 -7.54 0.81
N PHE A 413 -36.07 -8.54 0.66
CA PHE A 413 -36.41 -9.93 0.99
C PHE A 413 -36.80 -10.09 2.47
N LEU A 414 -36.06 -9.47 3.38
CA LEU A 414 -36.33 -9.56 4.82
C LEU A 414 -37.64 -8.86 5.19
N ILE A 415 -37.96 -7.70 4.60
CA ILE A 415 -39.25 -7.02 4.77
C ILE A 415 -40.39 -7.96 4.34
N ASP A 416 -40.29 -8.54 3.15
CA ASP A 416 -41.31 -9.45 2.62
C ASP A 416 -41.42 -10.73 3.46
N ALA A 417 -40.30 -11.25 3.98
CA ALA A 417 -40.29 -12.41 4.84
C ALA A 417 -40.96 -12.15 6.20
N VAL A 418 -40.72 -10.98 6.80
CA VAL A 418 -41.39 -10.56 8.04
C VAL A 418 -42.90 -10.40 7.84
N SER A 419 -43.35 -10.01 6.64
CA SER A 419 -44.78 -10.03 6.29
C SER A 419 -45.35 -11.45 6.21
N ARG A 420 -44.59 -12.40 5.66
CA ARG A 420 -45.03 -13.80 5.47
C ARG A 420 -45.04 -14.62 6.75
N TYR A 421 -44.13 -14.33 7.68
CA TYR A 421 -43.97 -15.07 8.94
C TYR A 421 -44.18 -14.16 10.17
N PRO A 422 -45.38 -13.59 10.36
CA PRO A 422 -45.65 -12.69 11.48
C PRO A 422 -45.59 -13.45 12.81
N ARG A 423 -44.89 -12.89 13.80
CA ARG A 423 -44.88 -13.40 15.17
C ARG A 423 -45.38 -12.32 16.13
N ARG A 424 -46.32 -12.68 17.00
CA ARG A 424 -46.97 -11.72 17.91
C ARG A 424 -46.03 -11.18 18.99
N ASP A 425 -44.98 -11.92 19.30
CA ASP A 425 -44.03 -11.65 20.38
C ASP A 425 -42.68 -11.12 19.90
N LYS A 426 -42.46 -11.01 18.58
CA LYS A 426 -41.18 -10.61 18.00
C LYS A 426 -41.36 -9.65 16.83
N THR A 427 -40.62 -8.55 16.87
CA THR A 427 -40.52 -7.55 15.80
C THR A 427 -39.12 -7.60 15.19
N ALA A 428 -39.03 -7.35 13.89
CA ALA A 428 -37.75 -7.06 13.26
C ALA A 428 -37.39 -5.60 13.53
N ARG A 429 -36.12 -5.28 13.76
CA ARG A 429 -35.68 -3.90 14.01
C ARG A 429 -35.17 -3.24 12.75
N CYS A 430 -35.43 -1.94 12.64
CA CYS A 430 -34.91 -1.05 11.62
C CYS A 430 -34.25 0.14 12.30
N GLY A 431 -32.93 0.27 12.18
CA GLY A 431 -32.15 1.39 12.70
C GLY A 431 -31.68 2.32 11.59
N SER A 432 -30.37 2.38 11.38
CA SER A 432 -29.72 3.15 10.32
C SER A 432 -30.01 2.56 8.93
N ILE A 433 -30.11 3.43 7.91
CA ILE A 433 -30.21 3.04 6.50
C ILE A 433 -29.05 3.65 5.74
N HIS A 434 -28.31 2.84 5.01
CA HIS A 434 -27.19 3.31 4.21
C HIS A 434 -27.65 4.29 3.11
N PRO A 435 -26.93 5.41 2.89
CA PRO A 435 -27.34 6.41 1.90
C PRO A 435 -27.54 5.88 0.48
N SER A 436 -26.81 4.84 0.07
CA SER A 436 -26.89 4.27 -1.30
C SER A 436 -28.19 3.56 -1.63
N ILE A 437 -28.95 3.11 -0.63
CA ILE A 437 -30.21 2.37 -0.83
C ILE A 437 -31.43 3.16 -0.34
N MET A 438 -31.20 4.34 0.22
CA MET A 438 -32.23 5.16 0.83
C MET A 438 -33.18 5.74 -0.22
N SER A 439 -34.44 5.31 -0.17
CA SER A 439 -35.52 5.82 -1.00
C SER A 439 -36.78 6.06 -0.15
N LEU A 440 -37.63 6.99 -0.59
CA LEU A 440 -38.91 7.26 0.06
C LEU A 440 -39.79 6.00 0.13
N ASP A 441 -39.84 5.22 -0.96
CA ASP A 441 -40.58 3.95 -1.03
C ASP A 441 -40.09 2.93 0.02
N LEU A 442 -38.77 2.74 0.15
CA LEU A 442 -38.21 1.82 1.14
C LEU A 442 -38.59 2.25 2.56
N VAL A 443 -38.46 3.54 2.87
CA VAL A 443 -38.81 4.08 4.19
C VAL A 443 -40.31 3.98 4.46
N GLN A 444 -41.16 4.26 3.46
CA GLN A 444 -42.60 4.06 3.54
C GLN A 444 -42.96 2.61 3.85
N ARG A 445 -42.34 1.65 3.16
CA ARG A 445 -42.54 0.21 3.41
C ARG A 445 -42.12 -0.19 4.81
N LEU A 446 -40.97 0.28 5.29
CA LEU A 446 -40.46 -0.03 6.63
C LEU A 446 -41.40 0.50 7.72
N VAL A 447 -41.78 1.77 7.65
CA VAL A 447 -42.54 2.42 8.71
C VAL A 447 -44.01 1.98 8.75
N ASN A 448 -44.60 1.67 7.60
CA ASN A 448 -45.97 1.17 7.53
C ASN A 448 -46.08 -0.34 7.83
N HIS A 449 -44.96 -1.02 8.09
CA HIS A 449 -44.97 -2.46 8.33
C HIS A 449 -45.26 -2.80 9.81
N PRO A 450 -46.34 -3.54 10.12
CA PRO A 450 -46.81 -3.73 11.50
C PRO A 450 -45.86 -4.53 12.42
N ASN A 451 -44.99 -5.37 11.85
CA ASN A 451 -44.03 -6.18 12.61
C ASN A 451 -42.57 -5.67 12.51
N ILE A 452 -42.35 -4.44 12.04
CA ILE A 452 -41.02 -3.81 12.02
C ILE A 452 -41.03 -2.67 13.04
N GLU A 453 -40.16 -2.80 14.04
CA GLU A 453 -39.90 -1.77 15.04
C GLU A 453 -38.87 -0.78 14.50
N ILE A 454 -39.27 0.48 14.37
CA ILE A 454 -38.39 1.55 13.92
C ILE A 454 -37.63 2.11 15.13
N ASN A 455 -36.30 2.04 15.09
CA ASN A 455 -35.43 2.72 16.03
C ASN A 455 -35.16 4.15 15.56
N ASN A 456 -36.00 5.07 15.98
CA ASN A 456 -35.98 6.47 15.56
C ASN A 456 -34.64 7.17 15.83
N SER A 457 -33.95 6.80 16.92
CA SER A 457 -32.65 7.41 17.27
C SER A 457 -31.55 7.09 16.28
N GLN A 458 -31.65 5.97 15.56
CA GLN A 458 -30.68 5.57 14.53
C GLN A 458 -31.17 5.89 13.12
N LEU A 459 -32.48 5.85 12.87
CA LEU A 459 -33.05 6.15 11.57
C LEU A 459 -32.88 7.63 11.21
N ILE A 460 -33.27 8.55 12.10
CA ILE A 460 -33.21 10.00 11.84
C ILE A 460 -31.80 10.47 11.40
N PRO A 461 -30.71 10.08 12.08
CA PRO A 461 -29.34 10.38 11.63
C PRO A 461 -29.07 10.08 10.16
N SER A 462 -29.55 8.94 9.67
CA SER A 462 -29.35 8.55 8.28
C SER A 462 -30.14 9.42 7.28
N LEU A 463 -31.28 9.98 7.70
CA LEU A 463 -32.22 10.72 6.85
C LEU A 463 -31.87 12.21 6.68
N ILE A 464 -30.96 12.76 7.48
CA ILE A 464 -30.67 14.21 7.49
C ILE A 464 -30.26 14.74 6.11
N ASN A 465 -29.61 13.92 5.30
CA ASN A 465 -29.20 14.31 3.96
C ASN A 465 -30.30 14.14 2.89
N ARG A 466 -31.51 13.73 3.29
CA ARG A 466 -32.68 13.46 2.44
C ARG A 466 -33.94 14.13 3.01
N PRO A 467 -34.06 15.46 2.87
CA PRO A 467 -35.12 16.25 3.50
C PRO A 467 -36.53 15.81 3.08
N ASP A 468 -36.71 15.33 1.85
CA ASP A 468 -37.95 14.76 1.33
C ASP A 468 -38.43 13.54 2.14
N ILE A 469 -37.50 12.65 2.47
CA ILE A 469 -37.79 11.45 3.26
C ILE A 469 -37.96 11.81 4.74
N LEU A 470 -37.14 12.73 5.24
CA LEU A 470 -37.26 13.23 6.60
C LEU A 470 -38.62 13.91 6.83
N GLU A 471 -39.08 14.74 5.89
CA GLU A 471 -40.41 15.38 5.95
C GLU A 471 -41.52 14.32 6.04
N TYR A 472 -41.46 13.27 5.23
CA TYR A 472 -42.40 12.15 5.32
C TYR A 472 -42.39 11.50 6.71
N ILE A 473 -41.21 11.15 7.24
CA ILE A 473 -41.07 10.58 8.59
C ILE A 473 -41.66 11.50 9.65
N LEU A 474 -41.38 12.79 9.54
CA LEU A 474 -41.92 13.78 10.44
C LEU A 474 -43.45 13.94 10.28
N SER A 475 -44.04 13.70 9.11
CA SER A 475 -45.49 13.75 8.97
C SER A 475 -46.24 12.68 9.78
N LEU A 476 -45.54 11.67 10.30
CA LEU A 476 -46.12 10.59 11.09
C LEU A 476 -46.16 10.96 12.58
N ASP A 477 -47.35 10.91 13.18
CA ASP A 477 -47.60 11.28 14.59
C ASP A 477 -46.86 10.40 15.61
N SER A 478 -46.33 9.25 15.19
CA SER A 478 -45.63 8.28 16.05
C SER A 478 -44.19 8.67 16.40
N PHE A 479 -43.63 9.70 15.78
CA PHE A 479 -42.23 10.08 15.99
C PHE A 479 -42.06 11.02 17.18
N SER A 480 -41.72 10.45 18.34
CA SER A 480 -41.25 11.21 19.50
C SER A 480 -39.93 11.89 19.18
N SER A 481 -39.87 13.19 19.47
CA SER A 481 -38.73 14.05 19.22
C SER A 481 -37.59 13.94 20.21
N ALA A 482 -37.78 13.15 21.28
CA ALA A 482 -36.83 13.01 22.37
C ALA A 482 -35.48 12.40 21.94
N TYR A 483 -35.34 11.97 20.68
CA TYR A 483 -34.21 11.21 20.16
C TYR A 483 -33.37 11.93 19.11
N ILE A 484 -33.64 13.21 18.82
CA ILE A 484 -32.83 13.96 17.86
C ILE A 484 -31.58 14.47 18.58
N GLU A 485 -30.44 13.81 18.35
CA GLU A 485 -29.16 14.33 18.80
C GLU A 485 -28.88 15.67 18.10
N PRO A 486 -28.47 16.73 18.81
CA PRO A 486 -28.38 18.06 18.20
C PRO A 486 -27.33 18.17 17.10
N SER A 487 -26.26 17.37 17.21
CA SER A 487 -25.19 17.26 16.22
C SER A 487 -25.72 17.05 14.79
N HIS A 488 -26.81 16.31 14.68
CA HIS A 488 -27.49 15.99 13.43
C HIS A 488 -28.25 17.15 12.78
N LEU A 489 -28.65 18.17 13.54
CA LEU A 489 -29.39 19.32 13.01
C LEU A 489 -28.57 20.14 12.02
N PHE A 490 -27.25 19.98 12.00
CA PHE A 490 -26.37 20.95 11.36
C PHE A 490 -25.81 20.53 10.00
N HIS A 491 -26.11 19.32 9.51
CA HIS A 491 -25.55 18.85 8.23
C HIS A 491 -26.32 19.32 6.99
N ASN A 492 -27.59 19.68 7.12
CA ASN A 492 -28.41 20.14 5.99
C ASN A 492 -29.42 21.20 6.46
N PRO A 493 -29.43 22.42 5.90
CA PRO A 493 -30.30 23.51 6.37
C PRO A 493 -31.79 23.23 6.18
N ILE A 494 -32.17 22.50 5.13
CA ILE A 494 -33.57 22.14 4.88
C ILE A 494 -34.03 21.15 5.96
N SER A 495 -33.23 20.12 6.24
CA SER A 495 -33.52 19.16 7.30
C SER A 495 -33.52 19.80 8.69
N ALA A 496 -32.59 20.73 8.94
CA ALA A 496 -32.56 21.55 10.15
C ALA A 496 -33.88 22.31 10.32
N GLN A 497 -34.33 22.98 9.25
CA GLN A 497 -35.58 23.73 9.24
C GLN A 497 -36.79 22.82 9.51
N LEU A 498 -36.85 21.65 8.87
CA LEU A 498 -37.91 20.66 9.09
C LEU A 498 -37.97 20.19 10.56
N LEU A 499 -36.82 19.91 11.16
CA LEU A 499 -36.73 19.47 12.56
C LEU A 499 -37.07 20.60 13.54
N LEU A 500 -36.55 21.81 13.32
CA LEU A 500 -36.80 22.99 14.15
C LEU A 500 -38.23 23.54 14.04
N ASN A 501 -38.96 23.22 12.97
CA ASN A 501 -40.36 23.61 12.80
C ASN A 501 -41.34 22.80 13.66
N ARG A 502 -40.86 21.78 14.36
CA ARG A 502 -41.74 20.89 15.14
C ARG A 502 -42.11 21.54 16.47
N PRO A 503 -43.35 21.35 16.97
CA PRO A 503 -43.84 22.05 18.15
C PRO A 503 -42.95 21.95 19.39
N GLN A 504 -42.27 20.82 19.60
CA GLN A 504 -41.35 20.61 20.71
C GLN A 504 -40.11 21.53 20.70
N PHE A 505 -39.73 22.07 19.54
CA PHE A 505 -38.59 22.98 19.38
C PHE A 505 -39.04 24.45 19.40
N ASN A 506 -40.31 24.75 19.71
CA ASN A 506 -40.77 26.14 19.83
C ASN A 506 -40.18 26.86 21.05
N GLN A 507 -39.63 26.13 22.03
CA GLN A 507 -39.00 26.71 23.20
C GLN A 507 -37.47 26.75 23.03
N PRO A 508 -36.84 27.91 23.31
CA PRO A 508 -35.39 28.01 23.48
C PRO A 508 -34.86 26.88 24.35
N THR A 509 -33.96 26.07 23.79
CA THR A 509 -33.40 24.89 24.43
C THR A 509 -31.90 24.91 24.24
N ARG A 510 -31.17 24.56 25.30
CA ARG A 510 -29.73 24.42 25.28
C ARG A 510 -29.39 22.99 24.89
N TYR A 511 -28.63 22.84 23.82
CA TYR A 511 -28.29 21.56 23.23
C TYR A 511 -26.82 21.23 23.40
N MET A 512 -26.53 19.99 23.74
CA MET A 512 -25.16 19.51 23.83
C MET A 512 -24.64 19.19 22.42
N GLY A 513 -23.48 19.74 22.06
CA GLY A 513 -22.80 19.47 20.79
C GLY A 513 -21.37 19.00 21.04
N PHE A 514 -20.97 17.90 20.40
CA PHE A 514 -19.59 17.42 20.48
C PHE A 514 -18.67 18.25 19.60
N MET A 515 -17.53 18.65 20.13
CA MET A 515 -16.58 19.51 19.42
C MET A 515 -16.06 18.90 18.11
N GLN A 516 -15.93 17.58 18.04
CA GLN A 516 -15.56 16.85 16.82
C GLN A 516 -16.56 17.01 15.65
N GLN A 517 -17.78 17.47 15.93
CA GLN A 517 -18.80 17.71 14.90
C GLN A 517 -18.76 19.14 14.34
N ILE A 518 -18.03 20.06 14.99
CA ILE A 518 -17.96 21.48 14.57
C ILE A 518 -17.48 21.63 13.11
N PRO A 519 -16.45 20.91 12.62
CA PRO A 519 -16.05 20.99 11.22
C PRO A 519 -17.12 20.56 10.21
N LYS A 520 -18.15 19.83 10.64
CA LYS A 520 -19.22 19.30 9.80
C LYS A 520 -20.51 20.12 9.85
N LEU A 521 -20.54 21.19 10.65
CA LEU A 521 -21.70 22.08 10.75
C LEU A 521 -21.78 22.96 9.51
N GLN A 522 -22.98 23.14 8.98
CA GLN A 522 -23.25 24.11 7.93
C GLN A 522 -23.75 25.41 8.54
N LYS A 523 -23.17 26.54 8.09
CA LYS A 523 -23.53 27.89 8.56
C LYS A 523 -25.04 28.12 8.57
N GLN A 524 -25.73 27.88 7.45
CA GLN A 524 -27.16 28.16 7.33
C GLN A 524 -28.01 27.37 8.33
N ALA A 525 -27.66 26.11 8.59
CA ALA A 525 -28.36 25.29 9.58
C ALA A 525 -28.16 25.83 11.00
N LEU A 526 -26.93 26.26 11.31
CA LEU A 526 -26.59 26.86 12.60
C LEU A 526 -27.22 28.25 12.78
N GLU A 527 -27.33 29.06 11.71
CA GLU A 527 -28.04 30.35 11.73
C GLU A 527 -29.52 30.15 12.04
N LEU A 528 -30.18 29.19 11.39
CA LEU A 528 -31.58 28.85 11.66
C LEU A 528 -31.78 28.40 13.11
N PHE A 529 -30.85 27.61 13.64
CA PHE A 529 -30.87 27.14 15.01
C PHE A 529 -30.79 28.31 16.02
N TYR A 530 -29.84 29.23 15.86
CA TYR A 530 -29.73 30.41 16.73
C TYR A 530 -30.88 31.39 16.53
N LEU A 531 -31.40 31.56 15.30
CA LEU A 531 -32.55 32.43 15.02
C LEU A 531 -33.82 31.98 15.76
N ARG A 532 -33.94 30.67 16.03
CA ARG A 532 -35.01 30.10 16.86
C ARG A 532 -34.80 30.24 18.36
N GLY A 533 -33.70 30.87 18.78
CA GLY A 533 -33.37 31.10 20.19
C GLY A 533 -32.76 29.90 20.90
N HIS A 534 -32.38 28.83 20.18
CA HIS A 534 -31.63 27.73 20.77
C HIS A 534 -30.16 28.14 21.00
N SER A 535 -29.49 27.44 21.90
CA SER A 535 -28.06 27.65 22.20
C SER A 535 -27.30 26.32 22.17
N LEU A 536 -26.01 26.37 21.87
CA LEU A 536 -25.15 25.20 21.70
C LEU A 536 -24.12 25.12 22.82
N GLU A 537 -24.30 24.18 23.74
CA GLU A 537 -23.31 23.81 24.75
C GLU A 537 -22.31 22.82 24.16
N LEU A 538 -21.11 23.32 23.85
CA LEU A 538 -20.03 22.50 23.32
C LEU A 538 -19.37 21.69 24.42
N VAL A 539 -19.31 20.37 24.23
CA VAL A 539 -18.68 19.42 25.15
C VAL A 539 -17.50 18.76 24.47
N ASP A 540 -16.39 18.68 25.21
CA ASP A 540 -15.19 17.99 24.80
C ASP A 540 -15.32 16.51 25.20
N GLU A 541 -15.61 15.65 24.23
CA GLU A 541 -15.84 14.20 24.45
C GLU A 541 -14.57 13.53 25.00
N ASP A 542 -13.40 14.08 24.68
CA ASP A 542 -12.11 13.52 25.03
C ASP A 542 -11.77 13.70 26.52
N GLN A 543 -12.40 14.65 27.21
CA GLN A 543 -12.36 14.70 28.67
C GLN A 543 -12.96 13.46 29.32
N MET A 544 -13.87 12.76 28.62
CA MET A 544 -14.47 11.52 29.13
C MET A 544 -13.64 10.28 28.79
N MET A 545 -12.86 10.30 27.70
CA MET A 545 -12.23 9.10 27.13
C MET A 545 -10.70 9.06 27.24
N MET A 546 -10.01 10.16 27.61
CA MET A 546 -8.53 10.27 27.58
C MET A 546 -7.89 9.87 26.24
N VAL A 547 -8.62 10.02 25.13
CA VAL A 547 -8.12 9.76 23.76
C VAL A 547 -7.95 11.10 23.05
N ALA A 548 -6.95 11.25 22.18
CA ALA A 548 -6.76 12.49 21.45
C ALA A 548 -7.95 12.72 20.50
N PRO A 549 -8.42 13.97 20.36
CA PRO A 549 -9.50 14.28 19.43
C PRO A 549 -9.16 13.73 18.04
N ARG A 550 -10.03 12.86 17.52
CA ARG A 550 -9.87 12.31 16.17
C ARG A 550 -10.32 13.36 15.16
N TRP A 551 -9.41 14.26 14.80
CA TRP A 551 -9.63 15.19 13.70
C TRP A 551 -9.41 14.48 12.36
N ASP A 552 -10.40 14.52 11.48
CA ASP A 552 -10.35 13.89 10.15
C ASP A 552 -9.64 14.76 9.08
N GLY A 553 -9.11 15.92 9.47
CA GLY A 553 -8.46 16.87 8.57
C GLY A 553 -9.41 17.91 7.95
N THR A 554 -10.73 17.82 8.20
CA THR A 554 -11.70 18.80 7.70
C THR A 554 -11.57 20.11 8.48
N PRO A 555 -11.27 21.25 7.85
CA PRO A 555 -11.17 22.52 8.56
C PRO A 555 -12.55 23.05 8.94
N VAL A 556 -12.62 23.80 10.04
CA VAL A 556 -13.84 24.52 10.42
C VAL A 556 -14.03 25.75 9.53
N ASP A 557 -15.24 25.93 8.99
CA ASP A 557 -15.64 27.13 8.26
C ASP A 557 -15.60 28.36 9.21
N ILE A 558 -14.99 29.47 8.76
CA ILE A 558 -14.84 30.68 9.58
C ILE A 558 -16.19 31.29 9.90
N GLU A 559 -17.15 31.23 8.99
CA GLU A 559 -18.47 31.80 9.20
C GLU A 559 -19.22 30.99 10.25
N VAL A 560 -19.04 29.67 10.28
CA VAL A 560 -19.54 28.79 11.36
C VAL A 560 -18.88 29.17 12.69
N LEU A 561 -17.54 29.29 12.71
CA LEU A 561 -16.82 29.63 13.94
C LEU A 561 -17.22 31.01 14.47
N GLN A 562 -17.30 32.03 13.62
CA GLN A 562 -17.75 33.37 13.96
C GLN A 562 -19.19 33.37 14.50
N LEU A 563 -20.06 32.54 13.91
CA LEU A 563 -21.43 32.41 14.36
C LEU A 563 -21.50 31.75 15.75
N ILE A 564 -20.70 30.72 16.01
CA ILE A 564 -20.56 30.14 17.36
C ILE A 564 -20.04 31.20 18.33
N ILE A 565 -18.94 31.90 18.01
CA ILE A 565 -18.35 32.94 18.89
C ILE A 565 -19.32 34.11 19.15
N LYS A 566 -20.20 34.43 18.20
CA LYS A 566 -21.20 35.48 18.35
C LYS A 566 -22.29 35.11 19.35
N HIS A 567 -22.68 33.85 19.42
CA HIS A 567 -23.79 33.36 20.24
C HIS A 567 -23.34 32.66 21.52
N GLU A 568 -22.13 32.11 21.54
CA GLU A 568 -21.50 31.39 22.64
C GLU A 568 -20.21 32.09 23.07
N SER A 569 -19.76 31.86 24.30
CA SER A 569 -18.49 32.43 24.76
C SER A 569 -17.32 31.79 24.01
N ILE A 570 -16.35 32.57 23.53
CA ILE A 570 -15.11 31.99 22.95
C ILE A 570 -14.43 30.99 23.92
N LYS A 571 -14.61 31.17 25.23
CA LYS A 571 -14.09 30.27 26.27
C LYS A 571 -14.74 28.88 26.28
N SER A 572 -15.91 28.71 25.67
CA SER A 572 -16.58 27.40 25.55
C SER A 572 -16.11 26.61 24.33
N ILE A 573 -15.35 27.21 23.41
CA ILE A 573 -14.76 26.51 22.28
C ILE A 573 -13.37 26.01 22.71
N SER A 574 -13.12 24.71 22.61
CA SER A 574 -11.77 24.20 22.91
C SER A 574 -10.78 24.74 21.87
N PRO A 575 -9.60 25.23 22.29
CA PRO A 575 -8.65 25.86 21.37
C PRO A 575 -8.27 25.00 20.17
N TRP A 576 -8.23 23.67 20.33
CA TRP A 576 -7.87 22.75 19.25
C TRP A 576 -8.86 22.85 18.07
N VAL A 577 -10.15 23.09 18.32
CA VAL A 577 -11.18 23.27 17.27
C VAL A 577 -10.82 24.47 16.39
N ILE A 578 -10.42 25.59 17.02
CA ILE A 578 -9.98 26.79 16.33
C ILE A 578 -8.73 26.47 15.49
N MET A 579 -7.77 25.74 16.07
CA MET A 579 -6.50 25.40 15.40
C MET A 579 -6.70 24.56 14.13
N THR A 580 -7.68 23.64 14.08
CA THR A 580 -7.91 22.78 12.90
C THR A 580 -8.12 23.55 11.59
N ARG A 581 -8.67 24.77 11.65
CA ARG A 581 -8.83 25.63 10.48
C ARG A 581 -7.49 26.02 9.86
N TYR A 582 -6.49 26.29 10.69
CA TYR A 582 -5.24 26.91 10.28
C TYR A 582 -4.25 25.95 9.62
N GLY A 583 -4.62 24.67 9.48
CA GLY A 583 -3.93 23.79 8.54
C GLY A 583 -4.12 24.21 7.08
N GLN A 584 -5.19 24.95 6.74
CA GLN A 584 -5.56 25.29 5.36
C GLN A 584 -5.75 26.79 5.08
N TYR A 585 -5.92 27.61 6.11
CA TYR A 585 -6.20 29.05 5.97
C TYR A 585 -5.27 29.91 6.83
N ASP A 586 -4.96 31.13 6.38
CA ASP A 586 -4.11 32.10 7.09
C ASP A 586 -4.85 33.41 7.47
N ASP A 587 -6.18 33.38 7.44
CA ASP A 587 -7.06 34.49 7.82
C ASP A 587 -7.35 34.54 9.32
N HIS A 588 -7.67 35.71 9.87
CA HIS A 588 -8.03 35.86 11.30
C HIS A 588 -6.99 35.33 12.31
N ILE A 589 -5.70 35.44 11.98
CA ILE A 589 -4.58 34.83 12.70
C ILE A 589 -4.53 35.13 14.22
N GLU A 590 -5.09 36.25 14.67
CA GLU A 590 -5.18 36.58 16.10
C GLU A 590 -6.00 35.55 16.88
N LEU A 591 -7.04 34.95 16.28
CA LEU A 591 -7.79 33.85 16.89
C LEU A 591 -6.93 32.61 17.12
N LEU A 592 -6.01 32.30 16.19
CA LEU A 592 -5.06 31.21 16.36
C LEU A 592 -4.10 31.50 17.51
N LYS A 593 -3.56 32.73 17.59
CA LYS A 593 -2.66 33.12 18.69
C LYS A 593 -3.35 32.98 20.03
N ASP A 594 -4.56 33.50 20.16
CA ASP A 594 -5.36 33.40 21.39
C ASP A 594 -5.66 31.94 21.74
N ALA A 595 -5.97 31.11 20.75
CA ALA A 595 -6.18 29.67 20.94
C ALA A 595 -4.91 28.97 21.43
N ILE A 596 -3.75 29.25 20.81
CA ILE A 596 -2.46 28.68 21.24
C ILE A 596 -2.16 29.11 22.68
N VAL A 597 -2.26 30.39 23.01
CA VAL A 597 -2.00 30.89 24.37
C VAL A 597 -2.93 30.24 25.40
N ALA A 598 -4.24 30.26 25.15
CA ALA A 598 -5.23 29.66 26.04
C ALA A 598 -5.02 28.15 26.23
N GLN A 599 -4.43 27.48 25.24
CA GLN A 599 -4.13 26.06 25.29
C GLN A 599 -2.85 25.76 26.06
N LEU A 600 -1.84 26.62 25.96
CA LEU A 600 -0.59 26.49 26.71
C LEU A 600 -0.78 26.76 28.20
N ASP A 601 -1.76 27.57 28.56
CA ASP A 601 -2.14 27.82 29.96
C ASP A 601 -2.83 26.60 30.61
N ARG A 602 -3.24 25.59 29.83
CA ARG A 602 -3.79 24.33 30.37
C ARG A 602 -2.62 23.37 30.68
N ASP A 603 -2.51 22.94 31.94
CA ASP A 603 -1.50 21.97 32.44
C ASP A 603 -1.67 20.53 31.88
N GLU A 604 -2.13 20.35 30.63
CA GLU A 604 -2.37 19.06 29.96
C GLU A 604 -1.48 18.87 28.71
N PRO A 605 -0.16 18.62 28.87
CA PRO A 605 0.81 18.81 27.79
C PRO A 605 0.85 17.71 26.71
N ASN A 606 0.31 16.51 26.94
CA ASN A 606 0.58 15.37 26.05
C ASN A 606 -0.42 15.22 24.90
N LEU A 607 -1.72 15.34 25.18
CA LEU A 607 -2.78 15.06 24.20
C LEU A 607 -2.84 16.12 23.09
N ILE A 608 -2.73 17.38 23.47
CA ILE A 608 -2.86 18.51 22.56
C ILE A 608 -1.60 18.74 21.72
N LYS A 609 -0.46 18.19 22.16
CA LYS A 609 0.80 18.30 21.42
C LYS A 609 0.67 17.72 20.00
N ASP A 610 -0.08 16.63 19.83
CA ASP A 610 -0.26 16.00 18.53
C ASP A 610 -1.07 16.87 17.56
N ILE A 611 -2.11 17.56 18.05
CA ILE A 611 -2.91 18.49 17.22
C ILE A 611 -2.09 19.72 16.83
N ILE A 612 -1.34 20.30 17.78
CA ILE A 612 -0.44 21.42 17.52
C ILE A 612 0.60 21.02 16.45
N ILE A 613 1.20 19.83 16.59
CA ILE A 613 2.13 19.29 15.60
C ILE A 613 1.45 19.13 14.24
N GLN A 614 0.25 18.58 14.21
CA GLN A 614 -0.47 18.34 12.96
C GLN A 614 -0.80 19.65 12.24
N VAL A 615 -1.36 20.63 12.96
CA VAL A 615 -1.70 21.95 12.40
C VAL A 615 -0.45 22.68 11.92
N PHE A 616 0.63 22.64 12.69
CA PHE A 616 1.92 23.22 12.28
C PHE A 616 2.48 22.54 11.02
N ASN A 617 2.44 21.21 10.95
CA ASN A 617 2.90 20.45 9.80
C ASN A 617 2.06 20.73 8.55
N ASP A 618 0.73 20.79 8.68
CA ASP A 618 -0.18 21.12 7.58
C ASP A 618 0.03 22.57 7.10
N ALA A 619 0.25 23.51 8.01
CA ALA A 619 0.62 24.88 7.67
C ALA A 619 1.95 24.96 6.91
N CYS A 620 2.95 24.18 7.32
CA CYS A 620 4.23 24.08 6.61
C CYS A 620 4.06 23.49 5.21
N LYS A 621 3.24 22.45 5.08
CA LYS A 621 2.93 21.77 3.83
C LYS A 621 2.19 22.70 2.85
N ASN A 622 1.27 23.51 3.35
CA ASN A 622 0.40 24.38 2.54
C ASN A 622 0.95 25.81 2.36
N GLY A 623 2.14 26.12 2.88
CA GLY A 623 2.79 27.42 2.67
C GLY A 623 2.21 28.57 3.51
N LEU A 624 1.55 28.26 4.64
CA LEU A 624 0.83 29.24 5.46
C LEU A 624 1.78 29.95 6.46
N ILE A 625 2.63 30.83 5.96
CA ILE A 625 3.69 31.48 6.75
C ILE A 625 3.18 32.19 8.01
N LYS A 626 2.06 32.92 7.95
CA LYS A 626 1.48 33.63 9.12
C LYS A 626 1.03 32.67 10.20
N VAL A 627 0.56 31.48 9.81
CA VAL A 627 0.19 30.40 10.74
C VAL A 627 1.45 29.88 11.43
N VAL A 628 2.48 29.58 10.65
CA VAL A 628 3.77 29.12 11.16
C VAL A 628 4.40 30.15 12.12
N GLU A 629 4.27 31.44 11.82
CA GLU A 629 4.74 32.54 12.67
C GLU A 629 4.12 32.52 14.08
N CYS A 630 2.86 32.07 14.21
CA CYS A 630 2.18 32.00 15.52
C CYS A 630 2.80 30.98 16.46
N PHE A 631 3.52 29.99 15.93
CA PHE A 631 4.19 28.97 16.74
C PHE A 631 5.60 29.39 17.20
N SER A 632 6.14 30.52 16.72
CA SER A 632 7.49 30.99 17.08
C SER A 632 7.65 31.31 18.57
N HIS A 633 6.60 31.82 19.21
CA HIS A 633 6.59 32.09 20.64
C HIS A 633 6.57 30.82 21.50
N TYR A 634 6.31 29.66 20.90
CA TYR A 634 6.37 28.37 21.56
C TYR A 634 7.81 27.82 21.59
N THR A 635 8.70 28.62 22.20
CA THR A 635 10.17 28.50 22.14
C THR A 635 10.71 27.14 22.58
N GLY A 636 10.06 26.49 23.55
CA GLY A 636 10.46 25.16 24.04
C GLY A 636 10.21 24.02 23.05
N SER A 637 9.20 24.16 22.18
CA SER A 637 8.86 23.11 21.19
C SER A 637 9.20 23.48 19.75
N PHE A 638 9.49 24.75 19.45
CA PHE A 638 9.96 25.15 18.12
C PHE A 638 11.27 24.43 17.74
N VAL A 639 12.07 24.04 18.73
CA VAL A 639 13.24 23.17 18.56
C VAL A 639 12.86 21.82 17.94
N LEU A 640 11.77 21.20 18.41
CA LEU A 640 11.28 19.91 17.92
C LEU A 640 10.48 20.04 16.61
N PHE A 641 9.69 21.10 16.51
CA PHE A 641 8.78 21.32 15.37
C PHE A 641 9.49 21.97 14.20
N GLY A 642 10.38 22.93 14.44
CA GLY A 642 11.00 23.75 13.41
C GLY A 642 11.82 22.94 12.41
N SER A 643 12.55 21.91 12.86
CA SER A 643 13.32 21.05 11.94
C SER A 643 12.40 20.20 11.06
N ARG A 644 11.35 19.61 11.63
CA ARG A 644 10.36 18.82 10.89
C ARG A 644 9.48 19.69 9.99
N GLY A 645 9.10 20.88 10.43
CA GLY A 645 8.37 21.85 9.62
C GLY A 645 9.21 22.37 8.47
N PHE A 646 10.50 22.63 8.71
CA PHE A 646 11.46 23.02 7.67
C PHE A 646 11.59 21.91 6.61
N GLU A 647 11.67 20.66 7.07
CA GLU A 647 11.65 19.48 6.21
C GLU A 647 10.39 19.41 5.35
N ILE A 648 9.21 19.49 5.97
CA ILE A 648 7.91 19.42 5.28
C ILE A 648 7.74 20.57 4.29
N ALA A 649 8.15 21.79 4.67
CA ALA A 649 8.08 22.96 3.80
C ALA A 649 8.95 22.75 2.55
N LEU A 650 10.16 22.21 2.69
CA LEU A 650 11.03 21.91 1.55
C LEU A 650 10.52 20.73 0.70
N GLU A 651 9.98 19.67 1.31
CA GLU A 651 9.33 18.56 0.59
C GLU A 651 8.18 19.03 -0.31
N ASN A 652 7.46 20.08 0.11
CA ASN A 652 6.30 20.61 -0.59
C ASN A 652 6.61 21.92 -1.36
N ASN A 653 7.89 22.24 -1.57
CA ASN A 653 8.36 23.43 -2.28
C ASN A 653 7.82 24.78 -1.73
N GLN A 654 7.52 24.83 -0.44
CA GLN A 654 7.04 26.03 0.27
C GLN A 654 8.21 26.89 0.76
N ILE A 655 8.95 27.46 -0.20
CA ILE A 655 10.26 28.08 0.06
C ILE A 655 10.18 29.26 1.04
N GLN A 656 9.13 30.08 1.02
CA GLN A 656 9.01 31.21 1.96
C GLN A 656 8.86 30.74 3.41
N VAL A 657 8.06 29.69 3.64
CA VAL A 657 7.94 29.07 4.97
C VAL A 657 9.27 28.47 5.40
N ALA A 658 9.96 27.75 4.50
CA ALA A 658 11.28 27.21 4.79
C ALA A 658 12.29 28.31 5.12
N LYS A 659 12.26 29.46 4.42
CA LYS A 659 13.12 30.62 4.70
C LYS A 659 12.89 31.17 6.10
N TYR A 660 11.63 31.35 6.48
CA TYR A 660 11.24 31.79 7.81
C TYR A 660 11.70 30.79 8.89
N LEU A 661 11.34 29.51 8.74
CA LEU A 661 11.73 28.45 9.68
C LEU A 661 13.24 28.33 9.81
N GLY A 662 13.99 28.44 8.72
CA GLY A 662 15.45 28.44 8.74
C GLY A 662 16.03 29.60 9.54
N GLN A 663 15.47 30.81 9.41
CA GLN A 663 15.91 31.98 10.19
C GLN A 663 15.65 31.78 11.68
N GLU A 664 14.48 31.26 12.05
CA GLU A 664 14.16 30.96 13.45
C GLU A 664 15.05 29.84 14.03
N LEU A 665 15.33 28.80 13.24
CA LEU A 665 16.27 27.74 13.63
C LEU A 665 17.69 28.31 13.88
N VAL A 666 18.18 29.21 13.03
CA VAL A 666 19.48 29.86 13.23
C VAL A 666 19.53 30.68 14.53
N LYS A 667 18.45 31.41 14.87
CA LYS A 667 18.37 32.13 16.15
C LYS A 667 18.52 31.17 17.32
N ILE A 668 17.80 30.05 17.30
CA ILE A 668 17.90 29.01 18.33
C ILE A 668 19.32 28.45 18.42
N PHE A 669 19.95 28.11 17.28
CA PHE A 669 21.29 27.55 17.27
C PHE A 669 22.35 28.52 17.75
N SER A 670 22.25 29.80 17.39
CA SER A 670 23.21 30.82 17.85
C SER A 670 23.29 30.88 19.38
N THR A 671 22.16 30.76 20.08
CA THR A 671 22.14 30.71 21.55
C THR A 671 22.71 29.43 22.14
N THR A 672 22.70 28.32 21.39
CA THR A 672 23.12 27.00 21.88
C THR A 672 24.61 26.73 21.64
N ILE A 673 25.14 27.18 20.49
CA ILE A 673 26.51 26.88 20.01
C ILE A 673 27.59 27.62 20.83
N ASP A 674 27.27 28.77 21.43
CA ASP A 674 28.23 29.57 22.19
C ASP A 674 28.68 28.92 23.52
N THR A 675 27.99 27.87 23.98
CA THR A 675 28.40 27.16 25.20
C THR A 675 29.44 26.08 24.86
N LYS A 676 30.70 26.25 25.28
CA LYS A 676 31.78 25.24 25.10
C LYS A 676 31.41 23.83 25.57
N GLU A 677 30.42 23.72 26.46
CA GLU A 677 29.91 22.47 27.00
C GLU A 677 28.93 21.74 26.06
N SER A 678 28.17 22.46 25.21
CA SER A 678 27.25 21.84 24.25
C SER A 678 27.99 21.11 23.13
N LYS A 679 29.14 21.63 22.67
CA LYS A 679 30.02 20.95 21.68
C LYS A 679 30.50 19.55 22.13
N ARG A 680 30.59 19.28 23.45
CA ARG A 680 30.97 17.95 23.98
C ARG A 680 29.80 17.00 24.22
N ARG A 681 28.57 17.51 24.36
CA ARG A 681 27.37 16.70 24.67
C ARG A 681 26.54 16.29 23.44
N VAL A 682 26.94 16.68 22.22
CA VAL A 682 26.35 16.15 20.95
C VAL A 682 26.76 14.68 20.70
N GLY A 683 27.54 14.07 21.59
CA GLY A 683 27.76 12.62 21.61
C GLY A 683 26.49 11.88 22.05
N PHE A 684 25.96 11.03 21.17
CA PHE A 684 24.79 10.17 21.33
C PHE A 684 24.55 9.70 22.78
N SER A 685 23.63 10.38 23.48
CA SER A 685 22.97 9.82 24.65
C SER A 685 22.05 8.70 24.14
N LYS A 686 22.54 7.45 24.19
CA LYS A 686 21.69 6.25 24.04
C LYS A 686 20.48 6.39 24.95
N TYR A 687 19.30 6.20 24.35
CA TYR A 687 17.97 6.18 24.97
C TYR A 687 17.96 5.55 26.37
N ASN A 688 18.09 6.38 27.41
CA ASN A 688 17.77 6.00 28.78
C ASN A 688 16.55 6.82 29.21
N ASN A 689 15.45 6.11 29.49
CA ASN A 689 14.08 6.59 29.71
C ASN A 689 13.85 7.47 30.97
N THR A 690 14.85 8.17 31.49
CA THR A 690 14.72 8.94 32.73
C THR A 690 14.79 10.44 32.46
N LYS A 691 13.62 11.10 32.34
CA LYS A 691 13.38 12.56 32.45
C LYS A 691 14.61 13.45 32.16
N GLY A 692 15.25 13.22 31.02
CA GLY A 692 16.51 13.84 30.64
C GLY A 692 16.30 15.17 29.93
N PRO A 693 17.34 16.02 29.85
CA PRO A 693 17.29 17.29 29.15
C PRO A 693 16.82 17.10 27.70
N ILE A 694 16.06 18.09 27.22
CA ILE A 694 15.49 18.25 25.88
C ILE A 694 16.35 17.53 24.83
N GLN A 695 15.75 16.58 24.10
CA GLN A 695 16.40 15.92 22.97
C GLN A 695 16.95 16.99 22.03
N ILE A 696 18.28 17.05 21.92
CA ILE A 696 18.97 18.00 21.06
C ILE A 696 18.51 17.71 19.62
N VAL A 697 18.13 18.77 18.89
CA VAL A 697 17.81 18.71 17.46
C VAL A 697 18.87 17.90 16.74
N ASP A 698 18.45 16.95 15.92
CA ASP A 698 19.34 16.24 15.01
C ASP A 698 19.84 17.24 13.95
N LEU A 699 20.90 17.99 14.26
CA LEU A 699 21.50 19.00 13.36
C LEU A 699 21.87 18.41 11.99
N PRO A 700 22.42 17.18 11.89
CA PRO A 700 22.55 16.48 10.61
C PRO A 700 21.26 16.39 9.79
N LEU A 701 20.10 16.26 10.44
CA LEU A 701 18.81 16.19 9.74
C LEU A 701 18.56 17.48 8.95
N ILE A 702 18.82 18.66 9.51
CA ILE A 702 18.60 19.95 8.82
C ILE A 702 19.44 20.07 7.56
N LEU A 703 20.73 19.73 7.65
CA LEU A 703 21.61 19.73 6.47
C LEU A 703 21.16 18.65 5.46
N SER A 704 20.71 17.48 5.94
CA SER A 704 20.24 16.40 5.07
C SER A 704 19.00 16.80 4.26
N VAL A 705 18.15 17.67 4.82
CA VAL A 705 16.96 18.21 4.16
C VAL A 705 17.33 19.18 3.04
N LEU A 706 18.47 19.88 3.12
CA LEU A 706 18.95 20.76 2.04
C LEU A 706 19.17 20.00 0.73
N ASN A 707 19.41 18.69 0.81
CA ASN A 707 19.45 17.84 -0.38
C ASN A 707 18.14 17.89 -1.16
N ARG A 708 16.98 18.23 -0.57
CA ARG A 708 15.71 18.27 -1.29
C ARG A 708 15.49 19.55 -2.08
N VAL A 709 16.32 20.58 -1.89
CA VAL A 709 16.21 21.85 -2.62
C VAL A 709 16.74 21.66 -4.03
N GLU A 710 15.91 21.82 -5.06
CA GLU A 710 16.34 21.65 -6.45
C GLU A 710 16.94 22.92 -7.05
N ASP A 711 16.42 24.10 -6.66
CA ASP A 711 16.89 25.39 -7.12
C ASP A 711 18.23 25.79 -6.48
N ASP A 712 19.23 26.12 -7.30
CA ASP A 712 20.58 26.44 -6.83
C ASP A 712 20.62 27.72 -5.98
N GLN A 713 19.81 28.73 -6.29
CA GLN A 713 19.78 30.00 -5.52
C GLN A 713 19.14 29.79 -4.15
N VAL A 714 18.07 28.98 -4.09
CA VAL A 714 17.44 28.61 -2.83
C VAL A 714 18.38 27.75 -1.98
N PHE A 715 19.10 26.81 -2.60
CA PHE A 715 20.09 26.00 -1.91
C PHE A 715 21.20 26.88 -1.34
N GLU A 716 21.79 27.77 -2.16
CA GLU A 716 22.84 28.70 -1.75
C GLU A 716 22.36 29.60 -0.61
N TYR A 717 21.11 30.11 -0.68
CA TYR A 717 20.51 30.87 0.41
C TYR A 717 20.50 30.08 1.72
N PHE A 718 20.02 28.84 1.72
CA PHE A 718 19.97 28.03 2.94
C PHE A 718 21.34 27.59 3.42
N TRP A 719 22.26 27.30 2.50
CA TRP A 719 23.65 26.99 2.80
C TRP A 719 24.31 28.17 3.54
N ASN A 720 24.09 29.39 3.05
CA ASN A 720 24.59 30.61 3.68
C ASN A 720 23.87 30.91 5.00
N LEU A 721 22.56 30.65 5.08
CA LEU A 721 21.77 30.84 6.30
C LEU A 721 22.29 29.96 7.43
N PHE A 722 22.61 28.70 7.13
CA PHE A 722 23.16 27.75 8.10
C PHE A 722 24.69 27.74 8.12
N LYS A 723 25.36 28.89 7.89
CA LYS A 723 26.82 29.01 7.79
C LYS A 723 27.55 28.23 8.90
N ALA A 724 27.15 28.46 10.16
CA ALA A 724 27.73 27.80 11.34
C ALA A 724 27.65 26.25 11.33
N LEU A 725 26.64 25.66 10.66
CA LEU A 725 26.53 24.21 10.47
C LEU A 725 27.26 23.75 9.21
N THR A 726 27.17 24.53 8.13
CA THR A 726 27.78 24.20 6.83
C THR A 726 29.30 24.39 6.77
N THR A 727 29.90 25.07 7.75
CA THR A 727 31.35 25.15 7.93
C THR A 727 31.88 24.11 8.91
N ASP A 728 30.99 23.36 9.60
CA ASP A 728 31.40 22.27 10.48
C ASP A 728 31.67 21.01 9.65
N SER A 729 32.96 20.68 9.52
CA SER A 729 33.43 19.54 8.72
C SER A 729 32.76 18.22 9.12
N GLU A 730 32.52 18.00 10.42
CA GLU A 730 31.97 16.73 10.92
C GLU A 730 30.49 16.59 10.57
N LEU A 731 29.71 17.67 10.75
CA LEU A 731 28.30 17.69 10.37
C LEU A 731 28.11 17.54 8.86
N VAL A 732 28.91 18.25 8.06
CA VAL A 732 28.84 18.18 6.59
C VAL A 732 29.26 16.79 6.10
N SER A 733 30.36 16.23 6.62
CA SER A 733 30.80 14.86 6.34
C SER A 733 29.68 13.85 6.61
N ARG A 734 29.08 13.88 7.82
CA ARG A 734 27.97 12.98 8.18
C ARG A 734 26.77 13.13 7.24
N THR A 735 26.43 14.36 6.88
CA THR A 735 25.28 14.64 6.00
C THR A 735 25.50 14.11 4.59
N ILE A 736 26.71 14.32 4.05
CA ILE A 736 27.12 13.78 2.75
C ILE A 736 27.07 12.24 2.77
N GLY A 737 27.53 11.63 3.86
CA GLY A 737 27.61 10.19 4.01
C GLY A 737 26.29 9.45 4.20
N SER A 738 25.30 10.13 4.78
CA SER A 738 23.95 9.60 4.97
C SER A 738 22.94 10.55 4.34
N PRO A 739 22.88 10.63 2.99
CA PRO A 739 21.85 11.40 2.34
C PRO A 739 20.52 10.86 2.86
N SER A 740 19.66 11.78 3.35
CA SER A 740 18.33 11.51 3.93
C SER A 740 17.69 10.30 3.25
N GLN A 741 17.04 9.39 3.99
CA GLN A 741 16.40 8.11 3.56
C GLN A 741 15.39 8.23 2.39
N ASN A 742 15.73 8.96 1.35
CA ASN A 742 15.06 9.01 0.09
C ASN A 742 15.20 7.61 -0.48
N ARG A 743 14.04 7.03 -0.80
CA ARG A 743 13.90 5.74 -1.44
C ARG A 743 15.01 5.60 -2.48
N THR A 744 15.75 4.51 -2.42
CA THR A 744 16.95 4.15 -3.20
C THR A 744 16.84 4.32 -4.72
N ASN A 745 15.68 4.70 -5.24
CA ASN A 745 15.33 4.77 -6.65
C ASN A 745 15.89 6.01 -7.38
N ASN A 746 16.35 7.06 -6.68
CA ASN A 746 16.78 8.33 -7.31
C ASN A 746 18.27 8.64 -7.15
N ARG A 747 19.13 7.68 -7.50
CA ARG A 747 20.60 7.80 -7.42
C ARG A 747 21.16 9.07 -8.08
N HIS A 748 20.67 9.42 -9.27
CA HIS A 748 21.12 10.62 -10.00
C HIS A 748 20.91 11.89 -9.17
N LEU A 749 19.74 12.04 -8.54
CA LEU A 749 19.47 13.19 -7.68
C LEU A 749 20.41 13.20 -6.48
N THR A 750 20.61 12.07 -5.81
CA THR A 750 21.56 11.95 -4.70
C THR A 750 22.96 12.43 -5.08
N ILE A 751 23.46 12.01 -6.24
CA ILE A 751 24.78 12.40 -6.76
C ILE A 751 24.86 13.90 -7.07
N VAL A 752 23.87 14.46 -7.76
CA VAL A 752 23.85 15.90 -8.09
C VAL A 752 23.83 16.76 -6.82
N ARG A 753 23.07 16.32 -5.81
CA ARG A 753 22.95 17.01 -4.52
C ARG A 753 24.25 16.94 -3.72
N LEU A 754 24.88 15.77 -3.70
CA LEU A 754 26.21 15.54 -3.12
C LEU A 754 27.27 16.46 -3.74
N ASP A 755 27.31 16.52 -5.07
CA ASP A 755 28.22 17.41 -5.80
C ASP A 755 28.02 18.88 -5.43
N ARG A 756 26.76 19.28 -5.25
CA ARG A 756 26.42 20.63 -4.83
C ARG A 756 26.96 20.93 -3.43
N MET A 757 26.73 20.06 -2.45
CA MET A 757 27.25 20.22 -1.10
C MET A 757 28.78 20.30 -1.07
N ILE A 758 29.46 19.40 -1.77
CA ILE A 758 30.93 19.38 -1.89
C ILE A 758 31.45 20.69 -2.48
N LYS A 759 30.83 21.16 -3.57
CA LYS A 759 31.20 22.42 -4.23
C LYS A 759 31.08 23.61 -3.27
N HIS A 760 29.96 23.76 -2.57
CA HIS A 760 29.75 24.89 -1.66
C HIS A 760 30.63 24.82 -0.40
N TYR A 761 30.89 23.62 0.14
CA TYR A 761 31.85 23.45 1.22
C TYR A 761 33.26 23.87 0.78
N GLY A 762 33.68 23.45 -0.41
CA GLY A 762 34.97 23.85 -1.00
C GLY A 762 35.11 25.35 -1.20
N GLN A 763 34.02 26.06 -1.55
CA GLN A 763 34.03 27.51 -1.67
C GLN A 763 34.34 28.20 -0.33
N TYR A 764 33.72 27.76 0.77
CA TYR A 764 34.03 28.26 2.11
C TYR A 764 35.43 27.85 2.58
N TYR A 765 35.81 26.60 2.33
CA TYR A 765 37.13 26.11 2.70
C TYR A 765 38.26 26.88 1.98
N ASN A 766 38.03 27.34 0.76
CA ASN A 766 39.00 28.14 0.01
C ASN A 766 38.82 29.66 0.24
N GLY A 767 37.85 30.07 1.06
CA GLY A 767 37.54 31.45 1.40
C GLY A 767 38.12 31.89 2.75
N CYS A 768 37.69 33.06 3.24
CA CYS A 768 38.07 33.55 4.57
C CYS A 768 37.39 32.75 5.70
N GLU A 769 36.31 32.04 5.38
CA GLU A 769 35.57 31.19 6.30
C GLU A 769 36.40 30.07 6.91
N ARG A 770 37.40 29.56 6.18
CA ARG A 770 38.27 28.49 6.66
C ARG A 770 38.92 28.86 7.98
N ASP A 771 39.50 30.05 8.05
CA ASP A 771 40.20 30.53 9.24
C ASP A 771 39.20 31.00 10.30
N GLU A 772 38.12 31.66 9.89
CA GLU A 772 37.06 32.16 10.79
C GLU A 772 36.39 31.01 11.58
N TYR A 773 36.06 29.91 10.90
CA TYR A 773 35.35 28.76 11.47
C TYR A 773 36.24 27.57 11.79
N GLN A 774 37.55 27.68 11.59
CA GLN A 774 38.52 26.60 11.79
C GLN A 774 38.14 25.32 11.02
N MET A 775 37.74 25.50 9.76
CA MET A 775 37.26 24.39 8.93
C MET A 775 38.35 23.33 8.74
N LYS A 776 37.95 22.05 8.80
CA LYS A 776 38.82 20.91 8.50
C LYS A 776 38.42 20.27 7.17
N PRO A 777 39.30 19.50 6.52
CA PRO A 777 38.89 18.68 5.40
C PRO A 777 37.72 17.77 5.79
N LEU A 778 36.80 17.52 4.85
CA LEU A 778 35.74 16.54 4.98
C LEU A 778 36.37 15.16 5.05
N THR A 779 36.00 14.38 6.06
CA THR A 779 36.40 12.99 6.20
C THR A 779 35.35 12.06 5.60
N LEU A 780 35.81 10.94 5.06
CA LEU A 780 34.95 9.84 4.63
C LEU A 780 34.91 8.79 5.75
N SER A 781 33.73 8.24 6.02
CA SER A 781 33.56 7.17 7.03
C SER A 781 33.02 5.91 6.38
N TYR A 782 33.46 4.75 6.87
CA TYR A 782 33.00 3.45 6.38
C TYR A 782 31.49 3.27 6.49
N GLY A 783 30.82 3.95 7.43
CA GLY A 783 29.37 3.90 7.60
C GLY A 783 28.56 4.67 6.56
N TYR A 784 29.20 5.30 5.56
CA TYR A 784 28.48 6.03 4.51
C TYR A 784 27.86 5.08 3.50
N GLN A 785 26.81 5.55 2.81
CA GLN A 785 26.23 4.78 1.71
C GLN A 785 27.28 4.56 0.63
N ALA A 786 27.42 3.32 0.17
CA ALA A 786 28.50 2.95 -0.74
C ALA A 786 28.39 3.69 -2.09
N VAL A 787 27.16 4.03 -2.47
CA VAL A 787 26.84 4.86 -3.63
C VAL A 787 27.48 6.26 -3.57
N VAL A 788 27.57 6.84 -2.38
CA VAL A 788 28.16 8.15 -2.11
C VAL A 788 29.68 8.05 -2.17
N ILE A 789 30.27 7.11 -1.42
CA ILE A 789 31.73 6.94 -1.38
C ILE A 789 32.29 6.70 -2.78
N ASN A 790 31.67 5.78 -3.54
CA ASN A 790 32.14 5.47 -4.89
C ASN A 790 32.02 6.69 -5.81
N HIS A 791 30.94 7.46 -5.71
CA HIS A 791 30.81 8.69 -6.49
C HIS A 791 31.90 9.70 -6.14
N ILE A 792 32.17 9.92 -4.85
CA ILE A 792 33.20 10.85 -4.39
C ILE A 792 34.58 10.44 -4.91
N ILE A 793 34.93 9.17 -4.74
CA ILE A 793 36.22 8.63 -5.19
C ILE A 793 36.34 8.76 -6.71
N THR A 794 35.40 8.20 -7.47
CA THR A 794 35.49 8.18 -8.94
C THR A 794 35.54 9.59 -9.53
N LYS A 795 34.81 10.54 -8.94
CA LYS A 795 34.76 11.91 -9.47
C LYS A 795 35.89 12.80 -8.98
N TYR A 796 36.28 12.71 -7.72
CA TYR A 796 37.15 13.70 -7.07
C TYR A 796 38.55 13.19 -6.70
N GLN A 797 38.84 11.88 -6.75
CA GLN A 797 40.16 11.35 -6.35
C GLN A 797 41.34 12.01 -7.09
N ASN A 798 41.16 12.36 -8.36
CA ASN A 798 42.19 13.01 -9.18
C ASN A 798 42.05 14.54 -9.23
N ASP A 799 41.05 15.12 -8.56
CA ASP A 799 40.83 16.56 -8.52
C ASP A 799 41.66 17.19 -7.40
N THR A 800 42.86 17.65 -7.76
CA THR A 800 43.79 18.32 -6.83
C THR A 800 43.21 19.54 -6.11
N THR A 801 42.15 20.16 -6.64
CA THR A 801 41.49 21.30 -5.99
C THR A 801 40.53 20.82 -4.90
N VAL A 802 39.85 19.71 -5.12
CA VAL A 802 38.91 19.12 -4.16
C VAL A 802 39.64 18.35 -3.05
N ASN A 803 40.75 17.69 -3.38
CA ASN A 803 41.58 16.97 -2.40
C ASN A 803 42.20 17.88 -1.32
N GLN A 804 42.16 19.21 -1.48
CA GLN A 804 42.57 20.15 -0.44
C GLN A 804 41.57 20.21 0.73
N PHE A 805 40.31 19.84 0.50
CA PHE A 805 39.22 19.94 1.48
C PHE A 805 38.38 18.67 1.61
N ILE A 806 38.70 17.60 0.89
CA ILE A 806 38.22 16.24 1.16
C ILE A 806 39.44 15.35 1.40
N ASP A 807 39.50 14.74 2.57
CA ASP A 807 40.59 13.83 2.94
C ASP A 807 40.34 12.43 2.37
N ILE A 808 40.63 12.29 1.07
CA ILE A 808 40.55 11.00 0.35
C ILE A 808 41.78 10.14 0.64
N GLU A 809 42.93 10.75 0.96
CA GLU A 809 44.19 10.04 1.18
C GLU A 809 44.20 9.25 2.50
N SER A 810 43.53 9.75 3.54
CA SER A 810 43.39 9.00 4.80
C SER A 810 42.32 7.90 4.77
N PHE A 811 41.49 7.86 3.72
CA PHE A 811 40.45 6.84 3.58
C PHE A 811 41.08 5.50 3.20
N ASP A 812 41.15 4.57 4.16
CA ASP A 812 41.68 3.23 3.92
C ASP A 812 40.68 2.40 3.10
N TYR A 813 40.96 2.32 1.81
CA TYR A 813 40.20 1.51 0.86
C TYR A 813 40.09 0.06 1.30
N ASN A 814 41.12 -0.51 1.91
CA ASN A 814 41.10 -1.91 2.32
C ASN A 814 40.12 -2.11 3.48
N GLU A 815 40.11 -1.21 4.46
CA GLU A 815 39.12 -1.24 5.55
C GLU A 815 37.70 -0.93 5.07
N TYR A 816 37.54 -0.02 4.10
CA TYR A 816 36.24 0.21 3.46
C TYR A 816 35.73 -1.02 2.74
N TYR A 817 36.57 -1.69 1.94
CA TYR A 817 36.19 -2.93 1.27
C TYR A 817 35.88 -4.04 2.28
N LYS A 818 36.64 -4.18 3.38
CA LYS A 818 36.29 -5.09 4.46
C LYS A 818 34.91 -4.75 5.05
N TYR A 819 34.65 -3.47 5.36
CA TYR A 819 33.39 -3.01 5.92
C TYR A 819 32.19 -3.22 4.97
N ILE A 820 32.37 -2.98 3.66
CA ILE A 820 31.36 -3.30 2.64
C ILE A 820 31.19 -4.80 2.50
N ILE A 821 32.26 -5.60 2.54
CA ILE A 821 32.15 -7.06 2.46
C ILE A 821 31.27 -7.58 3.62
N TYR A 822 31.33 -6.93 4.78
CA TYR A 822 30.41 -7.18 5.89
C TYR A 822 29.00 -6.57 5.73
N ASN A 823 28.79 -5.61 4.83
CA ASN A 823 27.53 -4.88 4.60
C ASN A 823 27.17 -4.78 3.09
N LEU A 824 27.29 -5.88 2.35
CA LEU A 824 27.35 -5.92 0.87
C LEU A 824 26.05 -5.53 0.13
N HIS A 825 25.10 -4.94 0.84
CA HIS A 825 23.79 -4.47 0.36
C HIS A 825 23.85 -3.48 -0.82
N GLN A 826 25.00 -2.87 -1.15
CA GLN A 826 25.03 -1.67 -2.02
C GLN A 826 26.06 -1.61 -3.17
N CYS A 827 27.01 -2.54 -3.34
CA CYS A 827 28.08 -2.34 -4.34
C CYS A 827 28.56 -3.59 -5.06
N LEU A 828 28.12 -3.74 -6.31
CA LEU A 828 28.74 -4.61 -7.31
C LEU A 828 28.91 -3.78 -8.60
N ILE A 829 29.79 -2.77 -8.55
CA ILE A 829 30.17 -1.97 -9.72
C ILE A 829 31.36 -2.67 -10.40
N PRO A 830 31.33 -2.91 -11.73
CA PRO A 830 32.53 -3.29 -12.46
C PRO A 830 33.49 -2.09 -12.55
N ILE A 831 34.75 -2.27 -12.13
CA ILE A 831 35.84 -1.32 -12.44
C ILE A 831 36.16 -1.40 -13.94
#